data_AF-A0A958G9L6-F1
#
_entry.id   AF-A0A958G9L6-F1
#
_cell.length_a   1.000
_cell.length_b   1.000
_cell.length_c   1.000
_cell.angle_alpha   90.00
_cell.angle_beta   90.00
_cell.angle_gamma   90.00
#
_symmetry.space_group_name_H-M   'P 1'
#
loop_
_entity.id
_entity.type
_entity.pdbx_description
1 polymer ?
#
loop_
_entity_poly.entity_id
_entity_poly.type
_entity_poly.pdbx_seq_one_letter_code
_entity_poly.pdbx_strand_id
1 'polypeptide(L)'
;MAQAKKFGLFSGVFTPSILTILGVIMYLRLPWIVGQAGLFSTIGIIVVAHIISVTTGLSVSSIATDKKVRAGGSYYIISRSLGLPIGGTLGLALFVGLSFSVSLYLIGFSESFLSYWDIEVTRNSIRIAGTTALLLVTIITFISTALALKTQYFILAAIALSLISIFFGNHNFEPAEPLLSSIPSAAPWMVLFGIFFPAVTGFEAGVSMSGDLKDPKKSIPLGTILAITVGLIVYIGLAVFFSYRVSSDALVNNSNILLDISFFPPLVIAGIWGATLSSAMGSILGAPRILQAASSDKITPKFFARGYGKENEPRNALLMTFLIAEAGILIGELDVIARVVSMFFITAYGFLNMSSALENWASPDFRPDFKVPKLISIVGSLACFLVMILLDVVAMFGATLVMGIIFLYLKRRELTLESGDTWEGVWSSIVRTGLSRLHLGQLHQRNWRPNIILFSGGLFARPHLVEFGKWLAYKRGVLSDFELVESRSQKKQPAAEPDVAPPTNGPLPGIFHRRREVDDIYEGMSHICRYYGMPGMEPNTVLLGWARNSRDPEKFAGLLHQLKTLDYNILLLDYDVERGFGDKRLVDIWWRGGNNNFTLMLYLIRFILSADEWASARLRLMVVNDDSSLTNTIYKSAHRIFEEYRIICEVKVIQNGIEQRPFDEILRVESREADLVLLGLPEMDLDRPGDFVKRFDHIISDLGTLLLVSASSYFETLYIGVEVQAERPAAAMQEALPAMELPALPLPGDERIAFTLETFKQSLETALAGHRQDYLARIEAATLRPVEALDQLIGRIFENLEKSPGEDKPKRRKLLARSHSDFLYQTRQVFGDWREKQLPAQRQLLEDGVEMLLGQLSELVAASPERLSIYYEKADFQSAAGDQAGRKLRKAFRRGWQRLTRRPFSREVPFRELQRQLLENGLWEDWRHGLESLGSASYQAITDLQKLLEAIREGLLRIEKQWTSGGADADGAATIAAEYRNARQRIADIRAAVQRYFLGYQQTLADSSRKRLAAVCEQLRRAEDEPFYPVKLPASKSAGAHRARIIETPEIWIHHQATFLDNVLLDLLLMSFQNRITIVVQRVSSEINLNLNNNLLGPMETVCQALADFQDHWDEEALLKLRKYGDFELSFEPDEIIRTFIEEFREAIDSLPETIETFSEEAINQIETQPLEDAPVLVISLRRLIEYMIEADFITPLQAYL
;
A
#
# COMPACT_ATOMS: atom_id res chain seq x y z
N MET A 1 52.49 -31.09 -0.17
CA MET A 1 51.55 -32.24 -0.22
C MET A 1 51.05 -32.37 -1.66
N ALA A 2 51.34 -33.48 -2.35
CA ALA A 2 50.90 -33.68 -3.74
C ALA A 2 49.37 -33.78 -3.78
N GLN A 3 48.72 -32.89 -4.53
CA GLN A 3 47.26 -32.87 -4.70
C GLN A 3 46.78 -34.17 -5.37
N ALA A 4 45.77 -34.80 -4.78
CA ALA A 4 45.00 -35.87 -5.38
C ALA A 4 44.47 -35.48 -6.77
N LYS A 5 44.46 -36.43 -7.71
CA LYS A 5 44.08 -36.19 -9.11
C LYS A 5 42.56 -36.13 -9.25
N LYS A 6 42.01 -34.92 -9.13
CA LYS A 6 40.56 -34.63 -9.26
C LYS A 6 40.01 -34.97 -10.66
N PHE A 7 38.72 -35.33 -10.72
CA PHE A 7 38.03 -35.77 -11.93
C PHE A 7 37.51 -34.61 -12.80
N GLY A 8 37.38 -34.85 -14.10
CA GLY A 8 36.78 -33.89 -15.05
C GLY A 8 35.28 -34.11 -15.25
N LEU A 9 34.66 -33.30 -16.11
CA LEU A 9 33.25 -33.37 -16.46
C LEU A 9 32.82 -34.77 -16.96
N PHE A 10 33.54 -35.31 -17.94
CA PHE A 10 33.16 -36.57 -18.57
C PHE A 10 33.28 -37.75 -17.60
N SER A 11 34.40 -37.82 -16.87
CA SER A 11 34.72 -38.91 -15.96
C SER A 11 33.96 -38.87 -14.63
N GLY A 12 33.69 -37.65 -14.12
CA GLY A 12 33.19 -37.45 -12.76
C GLY A 12 31.73 -37.05 -12.66
N VAL A 13 31.10 -36.60 -13.76
CA VAL A 13 29.68 -36.19 -13.75
C VAL A 13 28.90 -36.92 -14.83
N PHE A 14 29.26 -36.76 -16.11
CA PHE A 14 28.47 -37.31 -17.22
C PHE A 14 28.42 -38.85 -17.19
N THR A 15 29.58 -39.52 -17.15
CA THR A 15 29.64 -41.00 -17.20
C THR A 15 28.94 -41.66 -16.01
N PRO A 16 29.19 -41.26 -14.74
CA PRO A 16 28.43 -41.79 -13.60
C PRO A 16 26.92 -41.54 -13.71
N SER A 17 26.53 -40.35 -14.19
CA SER A 17 25.11 -39.98 -14.31
C SER A 17 24.40 -40.79 -15.40
N ILE A 18 24.95 -40.84 -16.62
CA ILE A 18 24.30 -41.54 -17.73
C ILE A 18 24.25 -43.04 -17.50
N LEU A 19 25.28 -43.64 -16.89
CA LEU A 19 25.29 -45.07 -16.58
C LEU A 19 24.28 -45.43 -15.47
N THR A 20 23.98 -44.49 -14.58
CA THR A 20 22.94 -44.70 -13.57
C THR A 20 21.54 -44.48 -14.15
N ILE A 21 21.40 -43.54 -15.10
CA ILE A 21 20.15 -43.30 -15.84
C ILE A 21 19.82 -44.48 -16.76
N LEU A 22 20.79 -45.00 -17.51
CA LEU A 22 20.67 -46.18 -18.38
C LEU A 22 20.87 -47.48 -17.57
N GLY A 23 20.14 -47.59 -16.46
CA GLY A 23 20.26 -48.68 -15.49
C GLY A 23 19.35 -49.88 -15.78
N VAL A 24 19.09 -50.65 -14.71
CA VAL A 24 18.25 -51.86 -14.75
C VAL A 24 16.86 -51.65 -15.38
N ILE A 25 16.23 -50.50 -15.12
CA ILE A 25 14.86 -50.21 -15.56
C ILE A 25 14.78 -50.18 -17.09
N MET A 26 15.82 -49.68 -17.77
CA MET A 26 15.88 -49.64 -19.23
C MET A 26 15.78 -51.04 -19.86
N TYR A 27 16.43 -52.03 -19.25
CA TYR A 27 16.47 -53.39 -19.77
C TYR A 27 15.31 -54.26 -19.27
N LEU A 28 15.02 -54.23 -17.97
CA LEU A 28 14.11 -55.21 -17.35
C LEU A 28 12.67 -54.72 -17.16
N ARG A 29 12.40 -53.42 -17.31
CA ARG A 29 11.07 -52.84 -17.01
C ARG A 29 10.52 -51.95 -18.11
N LEU A 30 11.35 -51.21 -18.85
CA LEU A 30 10.89 -50.41 -19.98
C LEU A 30 10.16 -51.24 -21.07
N PRO A 31 10.67 -52.42 -21.50
CA PRO A 31 9.96 -53.24 -22.48
C PRO A 31 8.57 -53.63 -21.98
N TRP A 32 8.49 -54.05 -20.70
CA TRP A 32 7.24 -54.42 -20.05
C TRP A 32 6.27 -53.23 -19.91
N ILE A 33 6.76 -52.04 -19.54
CA ILE A 33 5.94 -50.81 -19.48
C ILE A 33 5.37 -50.46 -20.85
N VAL A 34 6.18 -50.54 -21.92
CA VAL A 34 5.71 -50.30 -23.29
C VAL A 34 4.65 -51.34 -23.67
N GLY A 35 4.88 -52.62 -23.36
CA GLY A 35 3.94 -53.71 -23.63
C GLY A 35 2.58 -53.54 -22.94
N GLN A 36 2.56 -52.96 -21.74
CA GLN A 36 1.36 -52.68 -20.95
C GLN A 36 0.67 -51.38 -21.38
N ALA A 37 1.41 -50.27 -21.40
CA ALA A 37 0.85 -48.93 -21.53
C ALA A 37 0.69 -48.47 -22.98
N GLY A 38 1.42 -49.09 -23.92
CA GLY A 38 1.56 -48.60 -25.28
C GLY A 38 2.37 -47.30 -25.37
N LEU A 39 2.58 -46.84 -26.60
CA LEU A 39 3.52 -45.74 -26.90
C LEU A 39 3.14 -44.43 -26.23
N PHE A 40 1.91 -43.94 -26.42
CA PHE A 40 1.53 -42.60 -25.96
C PHE A 40 1.57 -42.49 -24.44
N SER A 41 1.06 -43.50 -23.74
CA SER A 41 1.06 -43.57 -22.29
C SER A 41 2.49 -43.66 -21.73
N THR A 42 3.35 -44.47 -22.37
CA THR A 42 4.77 -44.60 -22.00
C THR A 42 5.54 -43.30 -22.22
N ILE A 43 5.32 -42.60 -23.35
CA ILE A 43 5.91 -41.27 -23.58
C ILE A 43 5.45 -40.30 -22.49
N GLY A 44 4.17 -40.32 -22.11
CA GLY A 44 3.65 -39.53 -20.99
C GLY A 44 4.42 -39.80 -19.69
N ILE A 45 4.64 -41.06 -19.34
CA ILE A 45 5.43 -41.46 -18.15
C ILE A 45 6.86 -40.91 -18.24
N ILE A 46 7.52 -41.11 -19.38
CA ILE A 46 8.90 -40.65 -19.62
C ILE A 46 8.97 -39.12 -19.47
N VAL A 47 8.07 -38.38 -20.11
CA VAL A 47 8.06 -36.91 -20.09
C VAL A 47 7.82 -36.37 -18.67
N VAL A 48 6.82 -36.88 -17.95
CA VAL A 48 6.54 -36.42 -16.58
C VAL A 48 7.72 -36.69 -15.65
N ALA A 49 8.34 -37.88 -15.74
CA ALA A 49 9.53 -38.21 -14.97
C ALA A 49 10.71 -37.27 -15.32
N HIS A 50 10.90 -36.95 -16.60
CA HIS A 50 11.95 -36.04 -17.04
C HIS A 50 11.68 -34.57 -16.75
N ILE A 51 10.43 -34.12 -16.62
CA ILE A 51 10.12 -32.78 -16.12
C ILE A 51 10.71 -32.61 -14.72
N ILE A 52 10.54 -33.61 -13.85
CA ILE A 52 11.12 -33.60 -12.50
C ILE A 52 12.66 -33.60 -12.58
N SER A 53 13.27 -34.51 -13.35
CA SER A 53 14.73 -34.60 -13.40
C SER A 53 15.39 -33.38 -14.06
N VAL A 54 14.81 -32.83 -15.14
CA VAL A 54 15.31 -31.61 -15.83
C VAL A 54 15.18 -30.39 -14.94
N THR A 55 14.01 -30.15 -14.33
CA THR A 55 13.83 -28.99 -13.42
C THR A 55 14.77 -29.07 -12.23
N THR A 56 14.95 -30.26 -11.65
CA THR A 56 15.89 -30.49 -10.55
C THR A 56 17.35 -30.33 -10.99
N GLY A 57 17.72 -30.87 -12.15
CA GLY A 57 19.05 -30.72 -12.74
C GLY A 57 19.40 -29.26 -13.01
N LEU A 58 18.44 -28.46 -13.50
CA LEU A 58 18.59 -27.01 -13.69
C LEU A 58 18.75 -26.28 -12.35
N SER A 59 17.93 -26.61 -11.35
CA SER A 59 18.03 -26.04 -9.99
C SER A 59 19.37 -26.32 -9.34
N VAL A 60 19.84 -27.58 -9.38
CA VAL A 60 21.16 -27.99 -8.89
C VAL A 60 22.27 -27.26 -9.64
N SER A 61 22.16 -27.15 -10.97
CA SER A 61 23.12 -26.43 -11.81
C SER A 61 23.23 -24.96 -11.43
N SER A 62 22.09 -24.31 -11.18
CA SER A 62 22.08 -22.90 -10.77
C SER A 62 22.80 -22.72 -9.44
N ILE A 63 22.44 -23.49 -8.40
CA ILE A 63 23.06 -23.37 -7.08
C ILE A 63 24.54 -23.76 -7.11
N ALA A 64 24.92 -24.79 -7.88
CA ALA A 64 26.30 -25.22 -8.02
C ALA A 64 27.21 -24.18 -8.69
N THR A 65 26.64 -23.26 -9.48
CA THR A 65 27.40 -22.15 -10.07
C THR A 65 27.49 -20.91 -9.20
N ASP A 66 26.62 -20.80 -8.19
CA ASP A 66 26.63 -19.74 -7.19
C ASP A 66 27.65 -20.04 -6.08
N LYS A 67 27.48 -21.18 -5.40
CA LYS A 67 28.27 -21.55 -4.23
C LYS A 67 29.34 -22.58 -4.55
N LYS A 68 30.45 -22.54 -3.81
CA LYS A 68 31.49 -23.57 -3.89
C LYS A 68 30.97 -24.87 -3.27
N VAL A 69 30.44 -25.76 -4.11
CA VAL A 69 29.97 -27.09 -3.71
C VAL A 69 31.15 -27.93 -3.21
N ARG A 70 31.07 -28.41 -1.97
CA ARG A 70 32.05 -29.31 -1.36
C ARG A 70 31.55 -30.77 -1.40
N ALA A 71 32.25 -31.69 -0.76
CA ALA A 71 31.82 -33.08 -0.63
C ALA A 71 30.39 -33.17 -0.04
N GLY A 72 29.60 -34.13 -0.53
CA GLY A 72 28.21 -34.32 -0.15
C GLY A 72 27.17 -33.82 -1.15
N GLY A 73 27.57 -33.26 -2.30
CA GLY A 73 26.69 -32.94 -3.43
C GLY A 73 25.44 -32.16 -3.04
N SER A 74 24.27 -32.74 -3.31
CA SER A 74 22.96 -32.16 -3.02
C SER A 74 22.73 -31.87 -1.53
N TYR A 75 23.25 -32.68 -0.61
CA TYR A 75 23.16 -32.37 0.83
C TYR A 75 23.86 -31.05 1.17
N TYR A 76 25.06 -30.84 0.62
CA TYR A 76 25.81 -29.61 0.86
C TYR A 76 25.06 -28.39 0.29
N ILE A 77 24.44 -28.56 -0.88
CA ILE A 77 23.60 -27.54 -1.52
C ILE A 77 22.40 -27.19 -0.63
N ILE A 78 21.60 -28.17 -0.21
CA ILE A 78 20.37 -27.94 0.57
C ILE A 78 20.70 -27.34 1.94
N SER A 79 21.68 -27.90 2.65
CA SER A 79 22.01 -27.47 4.02
C SER A 79 22.53 -26.04 4.11
N ARG A 80 23.25 -25.56 3.08
CA ARG A 80 23.76 -24.19 3.00
C ARG A 80 22.75 -23.19 2.45
N SER A 81 21.59 -23.66 2.02
CA SER A 81 20.46 -22.82 1.63
C SER A 81 19.40 -22.82 2.74
N LEU A 82 18.76 -23.97 2.98
CA LEU A 82 17.62 -24.08 3.90
C LEU A 82 18.00 -24.24 5.39
N GLY A 83 19.30 -24.26 5.71
CA GLY A 83 19.82 -24.47 7.05
C GLY A 83 20.03 -25.96 7.41
N LEU A 84 20.79 -26.18 8.50
CA LEU A 84 21.21 -27.53 8.92
C LEU A 84 20.06 -28.46 9.33
N PRO A 85 19.00 -28.03 10.04
CA PRO A 85 17.92 -28.95 10.41
C PRO A 85 17.18 -29.53 9.20
N ILE A 86 16.85 -28.68 8.21
CA ILE A 86 16.17 -29.10 6.98
C ILE A 86 17.15 -29.89 6.10
N GLY A 87 18.35 -29.34 5.85
CA GLY A 87 19.36 -29.99 5.04
C GLY A 87 19.83 -31.32 5.60
N GLY A 88 19.95 -31.45 6.92
CA GLY A 88 20.31 -32.71 7.58
C GLY A 88 19.24 -33.78 7.47
N THR A 89 17.96 -33.39 7.62
CA THR A 89 16.82 -34.30 7.42
C THR A 89 16.82 -34.87 6.00
N LEU A 90 16.94 -33.99 4.99
CA LEU A 90 16.93 -34.38 3.59
C LEU A 90 18.22 -35.09 3.16
N GLY A 91 19.37 -34.73 3.74
CA GLY A 91 20.62 -35.44 3.52
C GLY A 91 20.59 -36.88 4.02
N LEU A 92 19.96 -37.11 5.18
CA LEU A 92 19.73 -38.47 5.69
C LEU A 92 18.74 -39.25 4.82
N ALA A 93 17.68 -38.59 4.33
CA ALA A 93 16.75 -39.20 3.38
C ALA A 93 17.46 -39.62 2.08
N LEU A 94 18.27 -38.74 1.49
CA LEU A 94 19.07 -39.04 0.29
C LEU A 94 20.09 -40.15 0.54
N PHE A 95 20.74 -40.17 1.70
CA PHE A 95 21.66 -41.24 2.09
C PHE A 95 20.97 -42.61 2.13
N VAL A 96 19.79 -42.68 2.74
CA VAL A 96 18.99 -43.92 2.79
C VAL A 96 18.50 -44.30 1.40
N GLY A 97 18.00 -43.34 0.62
CA GLY A 97 17.54 -43.55 -0.76
C GLY A 97 18.63 -44.14 -1.65
N LEU A 98 19.82 -43.54 -1.67
CA LEU A 98 20.96 -44.06 -2.44
C LEU A 98 21.44 -45.43 -1.95
N SER A 99 21.37 -45.69 -0.64
CA SER A 99 21.75 -47.01 -0.09
C SER A 99 20.78 -48.09 -0.56
N PHE A 100 19.47 -47.82 -0.58
CA PHE A 100 18.48 -48.75 -1.14
C PHE A 100 18.52 -48.83 -2.66
N SER A 101 18.97 -47.79 -3.38
CA SER A 101 19.24 -47.90 -4.81
C SER A 101 20.30 -48.95 -5.12
N VAL A 102 21.34 -49.10 -4.27
CA VAL A 102 22.32 -50.19 -4.43
C VAL A 102 21.60 -51.55 -4.40
N SER A 103 20.68 -51.76 -3.46
CA SER A 103 19.86 -52.99 -3.40
C SER A 103 19.02 -53.18 -4.65
N LEU A 104 18.33 -52.12 -5.10
CA LEU A 104 17.49 -52.15 -6.31
C LEU A 104 18.28 -52.65 -7.52
N TYR A 105 19.47 -52.10 -7.74
CA TYR A 105 20.30 -52.47 -8.90
C TYR A 105 20.87 -53.90 -8.78
N LEU A 106 21.24 -54.34 -7.57
CA LEU A 106 21.81 -55.67 -7.37
C LEU A 106 20.75 -56.78 -7.35
N ILE A 107 19.50 -56.49 -6.95
CA ILE A 107 18.38 -57.41 -7.14
C ILE A 107 18.16 -57.63 -8.65
N GLY A 108 18.12 -56.56 -9.45
CA GLY A 108 17.99 -56.67 -10.90
C GLY A 108 19.18 -57.38 -11.59
N PHE A 109 20.41 -57.16 -11.10
CA PHE A 109 21.57 -57.95 -11.51
C PHE A 109 21.34 -59.43 -11.22
N SER A 110 20.87 -59.75 -10.01
CA SER A 110 20.67 -61.14 -9.55
C SER A 110 19.59 -61.84 -10.36
N GLU A 111 18.46 -61.18 -10.64
CA GLU A 111 17.39 -61.70 -11.51
C GLU A 111 17.96 -62.09 -12.89
N SER A 112 18.70 -61.20 -13.53
CA SER A 112 19.31 -61.46 -14.85
C SER A 112 20.42 -62.52 -14.79
N PHE A 113 21.29 -62.48 -13.77
CA PHE A 113 22.39 -63.41 -13.61
C PHE A 113 21.90 -64.83 -13.40
N LEU A 114 20.94 -65.03 -12.48
CA LEU A 114 20.36 -66.34 -12.20
C LEU A 114 19.63 -66.89 -13.43
N SER A 115 18.85 -66.05 -14.12
CA SER A 115 18.15 -66.45 -15.35
C SER A 115 19.09 -66.87 -16.48
N TYR A 116 20.27 -66.25 -16.60
CA TYR A 116 21.25 -66.61 -17.64
C TYR A 116 21.90 -67.98 -17.39
N TRP A 117 22.15 -68.33 -16.13
CA TRP A 117 22.75 -69.60 -15.74
C TRP A 117 21.72 -70.72 -15.53
N ASP A 118 20.45 -70.49 -15.88
CA ASP A 118 19.33 -71.43 -15.68
C ASP A 118 19.17 -71.87 -14.22
N ILE A 119 19.50 -70.97 -13.28
CA ILE A 119 19.30 -71.17 -11.84
C ILE A 119 17.93 -70.60 -11.47
N GLU A 120 17.12 -71.37 -10.72
CA GLU A 120 15.77 -70.96 -10.33
C GLU A 120 15.78 -69.58 -9.63
N VAL A 121 15.02 -68.63 -10.18
CA VAL A 121 14.90 -67.26 -9.68
C VAL A 121 13.88 -67.23 -8.53
N THR A 122 14.33 -67.60 -7.35
CA THR A 122 13.56 -67.54 -6.10
C THR A 122 14.04 -66.38 -5.22
N ARG A 123 13.22 -65.97 -4.25
CA ARG A 123 13.61 -64.94 -3.29
C ARG A 123 14.93 -65.25 -2.58
N ASN A 124 15.20 -66.52 -2.30
CA ASN A 124 16.43 -66.94 -1.61
C ASN A 124 17.65 -66.94 -2.54
N SER A 125 17.51 -67.35 -3.81
CA SER A 125 18.62 -67.28 -4.76
C SER A 125 18.98 -65.82 -5.10
N ILE A 126 17.98 -64.93 -5.23
CA ILE A 126 18.19 -63.48 -5.38
C ILE A 126 18.97 -62.92 -4.18
N ARG A 127 18.60 -63.29 -2.94
CA ARG A 127 19.32 -62.86 -1.73
C ARG A 127 20.79 -63.28 -1.78
N ILE A 128 21.08 -64.54 -2.07
CA ILE A 128 22.46 -65.06 -2.08
C ILE A 128 23.30 -64.38 -3.18
N ALA A 129 22.78 -64.33 -4.42
CA ALA A 129 23.48 -63.69 -5.53
C ALA A 129 23.67 -62.19 -5.30
N GLY A 130 22.64 -61.51 -4.78
CA GLY A 130 22.66 -60.08 -4.47
C GLY A 130 23.66 -59.74 -3.37
N THR A 131 23.64 -60.47 -2.24
CA THR A 131 24.59 -60.28 -1.15
C THR A 131 26.03 -60.53 -1.62
N THR A 132 26.25 -61.55 -2.46
CA THR A 132 27.57 -61.82 -3.04
C THR A 132 28.04 -60.67 -3.93
N ALA A 133 27.17 -60.18 -4.81
CA ALA A 133 27.48 -59.05 -5.68
C ALA A 133 27.72 -57.75 -4.88
N LEU A 134 26.93 -57.50 -3.82
CA LEU A 134 27.10 -56.35 -2.92
C LEU A 134 28.46 -56.41 -2.23
N LEU A 135 28.86 -57.57 -1.73
CA LEU A 135 30.14 -57.78 -1.06
C LEU A 135 31.30 -57.49 -2.03
N LEU A 136 31.22 -57.98 -3.28
CA LEU A 136 32.22 -57.70 -4.32
C LEU A 136 32.31 -56.20 -4.67
N VAL A 137 31.17 -55.55 -4.94
CA VAL A 137 31.13 -54.12 -5.27
C VAL A 137 31.64 -53.27 -4.10
N THR A 138 31.31 -53.66 -2.87
CA THR A 138 31.79 -52.98 -1.67
C THR A 138 33.30 -53.15 -1.49
N ILE A 139 33.85 -54.36 -1.70
CA ILE A 139 35.31 -54.60 -1.65
C ILE A 139 36.04 -53.75 -2.68
N ILE A 140 35.57 -53.74 -3.93
CA ILE A 140 36.17 -52.95 -5.02
C ILE A 140 36.21 -51.47 -4.63
N THR A 141 35.09 -50.96 -4.11
CA THR A 141 34.95 -49.57 -3.65
C THR A 141 35.82 -49.27 -2.44
N PHE A 142 35.95 -50.23 -1.51
CA PHE A 142 36.76 -50.09 -0.29
C PHE A 142 38.26 -50.02 -0.61
N ILE A 143 38.71 -50.69 -1.67
CA ILE A 143 40.09 -50.69 -2.14
C ILE A 143 40.42 -49.42 -2.94
N SER A 144 39.63 -49.09 -3.98
CA SER A 144 39.90 -47.91 -4.81
C SER A 144 38.68 -47.40 -5.60
N THR A 145 38.20 -46.22 -5.23
CA THR A 145 37.20 -45.45 -6.00
C THR A 145 37.67 -45.13 -7.43
N ALA A 146 38.97 -44.86 -7.62
CA ALA A 146 39.52 -44.55 -8.94
C ALA A 146 39.50 -45.77 -9.89
N LEU A 147 39.59 -46.99 -9.36
CA LEU A 147 39.44 -48.21 -10.16
C LEU A 147 37.99 -48.37 -10.63
N ALA A 148 37.02 -48.19 -9.73
CA ALA A 148 35.60 -48.26 -10.05
C ALA A 148 35.20 -47.28 -11.18
N LEU A 149 35.67 -46.02 -11.11
CA LEU A 149 35.40 -45.02 -12.15
C LEU A 149 36.05 -45.32 -13.51
N LYS A 150 37.19 -46.01 -13.54
CA LYS A 150 37.81 -46.41 -14.81
C LYS A 150 37.04 -47.55 -15.48
N THR A 151 36.50 -48.46 -14.69
CA THR A 151 35.67 -49.57 -15.20
C THR A 151 34.40 -49.07 -15.89
N GLN A 152 33.87 -47.92 -15.48
CA GLN A 152 32.68 -47.32 -16.09
C GLN A 152 32.81 -47.03 -17.59
N TYR A 153 34.01 -46.75 -18.11
CA TYR A 153 34.18 -46.54 -19.56
C TYR A 153 33.94 -47.82 -20.38
N PHE A 154 34.40 -48.96 -19.86
CA PHE A 154 34.16 -50.26 -20.49
C PHE A 154 32.66 -50.60 -20.46
N ILE A 155 32.00 -50.28 -19.34
CA ILE A 155 30.56 -50.48 -19.20
C ILE A 155 29.77 -49.59 -20.16
N LEU A 156 30.14 -48.31 -20.30
CA LEU A 156 29.51 -47.40 -21.25
C LEU A 156 29.61 -47.93 -22.69
N ALA A 157 30.77 -48.46 -23.06
CA ALA A 157 30.94 -49.11 -24.36
C ALA A 157 30.06 -50.36 -24.50
N ALA A 158 29.96 -51.19 -23.46
CA ALA A 158 29.11 -52.37 -23.46
C ALA A 158 27.62 -52.02 -23.61
N ILE A 159 27.14 -50.99 -22.91
CA ILE A 159 25.74 -50.50 -23.04
C ILE A 159 25.51 -49.94 -24.44
N ALA A 160 26.43 -49.14 -24.99
CA ALA A 160 26.29 -48.60 -26.34
C ALA A 160 26.21 -49.71 -27.40
N LEU A 161 27.10 -50.72 -27.31
CA LEU A 161 27.08 -51.88 -28.20
C LEU A 161 25.84 -52.75 -28.00
N SER A 162 25.35 -52.87 -26.77
CA SER A 162 24.08 -53.55 -26.45
C SER A 162 22.90 -52.86 -27.11
N LEU A 163 22.81 -51.52 -27.04
CA LEU A 163 21.75 -50.77 -27.69
C LEU A 163 21.79 -50.95 -29.21
N ILE A 164 22.99 -50.88 -29.83
CA ILE A 164 23.16 -51.15 -31.27
C ILE A 164 22.67 -52.58 -31.60
N SER A 165 23.02 -53.58 -30.79
CA SER A 165 22.57 -54.97 -30.97
C SER A 165 21.04 -55.08 -30.92
N ILE A 166 20.37 -54.36 -30.01
CA ILE A 166 18.90 -54.36 -29.88
C ILE A 166 18.25 -53.68 -31.09
N PHE A 167 18.70 -52.50 -31.50
CA PHE A 167 18.07 -51.75 -32.59
C PHE A 167 18.22 -52.42 -33.97
N PHE A 168 19.30 -53.16 -34.19
CA PHE A 168 19.60 -53.80 -35.49
C PHE A 168 19.37 -55.31 -35.52
N GLY A 169 18.75 -55.89 -34.48
CA GLY A 169 18.42 -57.31 -34.46
C GLY A 169 17.23 -57.66 -35.35
N ASN A 170 17.30 -58.83 -36.00
CA ASN A 170 16.23 -59.36 -36.84
C ASN A 170 15.49 -60.46 -36.08
N HIS A 171 14.16 -60.36 -36.00
CA HIS A 171 13.32 -61.28 -35.23
C HIS A 171 11.90 -61.38 -35.80
N ASN A 172 11.15 -62.41 -35.38
CA ASN A 172 9.79 -62.66 -35.87
C ASN A 172 8.67 -62.09 -34.96
N PHE A 173 9.02 -61.30 -33.94
CA PHE A 173 8.07 -60.73 -32.97
C PHE A 173 7.41 -59.42 -33.45
N GLU A 174 7.40 -59.13 -34.76
CA GLU A 174 6.83 -57.89 -35.28
C GLU A 174 5.31 -57.83 -35.01
N PRO A 175 4.79 -56.72 -34.45
CA PRO A 175 3.36 -56.60 -34.17
C PRO A 175 2.56 -56.41 -35.47
N ALA A 176 1.33 -56.91 -35.51
CA ALA A 176 0.42 -56.70 -36.64
C ALA A 176 0.05 -55.22 -36.83
N GLU A 177 -0.08 -54.49 -35.72
CA GLU A 177 -0.25 -53.03 -35.67
C GLU A 177 0.65 -52.44 -34.58
N PRO A 178 1.24 -51.25 -34.76
CA PRO A 178 2.04 -50.60 -33.73
C PRO A 178 1.27 -50.43 -32.41
N LEU A 179 1.92 -50.72 -31.30
CA LEU A 179 1.30 -50.64 -29.97
C LEU A 179 1.22 -49.18 -29.50
N LEU A 180 0.17 -48.47 -29.92
CA LEU A 180 -0.01 -47.04 -29.62
C LEU A 180 -0.71 -46.76 -28.29
N SER A 181 -1.70 -47.58 -27.93
CA SER A 181 -2.55 -47.44 -26.73
C SER A 181 -2.33 -48.58 -25.72
N SER A 182 -2.84 -48.38 -24.50
CA SER A 182 -2.71 -49.35 -23.41
C SER A 182 -3.58 -50.58 -23.63
N ILE A 183 -3.09 -51.75 -23.21
CA ILE A 183 -3.87 -52.99 -23.27
C ILE A 183 -4.98 -52.97 -22.21
N PRO A 184 -6.11 -53.70 -22.39
CA PRO A 184 -7.21 -53.70 -21.43
C PRO A 184 -6.83 -54.19 -20.02
N SER A 185 -5.80 -55.03 -19.91
CA SER A 185 -5.27 -55.56 -18.64
C SER A 185 -4.11 -54.73 -18.06
N ALA A 186 -3.91 -53.50 -18.55
CA ALA A 186 -2.80 -52.66 -18.16
C ALA A 186 -2.83 -52.30 -16.67
N ALA A 187 -1.65 -52.33 -16.02
CA ALA A 187 -1.51 -51.79 -14.67
C ALA A 187 -1.81 -50.27 -14.65
N PRO A 188 -2.29 -49.72 -13.52
CA PRO A 188 -2.61 -48.30 -13.42
C PRO A 188 -1.41 -47.40 -13.77
N TRP A 189 -1.67 -46.29 -14.47
CA TRP A 189 -0.64 -45.38 -14.97
C TRP A 189 0.37 -44.95 -13.90
N MET A 190 -0.10 -44.62 -12.69
CA MET A 190 0.77 -44.21 -11.58
C MET A 190 1.68 -45.34 -11.07
N VAL A 191 1.24 -46.60 -11.15
CA VAL A 191 2.08 -47.76 -10.78
C VAL A 191 3.20 -47.92 -11.80
N LEU A 192 2.88 -47.83 -13.10
CA LEU A 192 3.86 -47.86 -14.17
C LEU A 192 4.85 -46.69 -14.09
N PHE A 193 4.37 -45.49 -13.73
CA PHE A 193 5.20 -44.34 -13.44
C PHE A 193 6.15 -44.60 -12.26
N GLY A 194 5.66 -45.16 -11.16
CA GLY A 194 6.47 -45.47 -9.97
C GLY A 194 7.57 -46.51 -10.24
N ILE A 195 7.31 -47.48 -11.13
CA ILE A 195 8.32 -48.44 -11.59
C ILE A 195 9.36 -47.77 -12.50
N PHE A 196 8.93 -46.83 -13.35
CA PHE A 196 9.83 -46.10 -14.24
C PHE A 196 10.68 -45.04 -13.53
N PHE A 197 10.14 -44.33 -12.54
CA PHE A 197 10.76 -43.13 -11.96
C PHE A 197 12.21 -43.32 -11.48
N PRO A 198 12.61 -44.44 -10.84
CA PRO A 198 14.01 -44.68 -10.49
C PRO A 198 14.99 -44.53 -11.66
N ALA A 199 14.56 -44.78 -12.90
CA ALA A 199 15.37 -44.61 -14.11
C ALA A 199 15.90 -43.17 -14.31
N VAL A 200 15.15 -42.15 -13.90
CA VAL A 200 15.54 -40.74 -14.13
C VAL A 200 16.32 -40.13 -12.97
N THR A 201 16.41 -40.84 -11.84
CA THR A 201 17.10 -40.37 -10.61
C THR A 201 18.62 -40.44 -10.69
N GLY A 202 19.15 -41.12 -11.72
CA GLY A 202 20.57 -41.46 -11.81
C GLY A 202 21.55 -40.29 -11.95
N PHE A 203 21.07 -39.08 -12.29
CA PHE A 203 21.94 -37.90 -12.38
C PHE A 203 22.58 -37.52 -11.03
N GLU A 204 21.96 -37.93 -9.93
CA GLU A 204 22.44 -37.66 -8.57
C GLU A 204 23.82 -38.29 -8.29
N ALA A 205 24.16 -39.37 -8.99
CA ALA A 205 25.46 -40.03 -8.88
C ALA A 205 26.60 -39.06 -9.26
N GLY A 206 26.44 -38.28 -10.33
CA GLY A 206 27.43 -37.29 -10.74
C GLY A 206 27.51 -36.07 -9.79
N VAL A 207 26.37 -35.63 -9.26
CA VAL A 207 26.29 -34.49 -8.33
C VAL A 207 26.93 -34.83 -6.97
N SER A 208 26.73 -36.07 -6.50
CA SER A 208 27.26 -36.55 -5.22
C SER A 208 28.80 -36.58 -5.17
N MET A 209 29.46 -36.64 -6.33
CA MET A 209 30.92 -36.59 -6.49
C MET A 209 31.49 -35.17 -6.54
N SER A 210 30.69 -34.14 -6.24
CA SER A 210 31.08 -32.71 -6.30
C SER A 210 32.41 -32.38 -5.63
N GLY A 211 32.75 -33.02 -4.51
CA GLY A 211 34.01 -32.80 -3.78
C GLY A 211 35.26 -33.25 -4.53
N ASP A 212 35.11 -34.24 -5.42
CA ASP A 212 36.20 -34.93 -6.13
C ASP A 212 36.41 -34.36 -7.55
N LEU A 213 35.60 -33.40 -7.97
CA LEU A 213 35.71 -32.72 -9.27
C LEU A 213 36.77 -31.62 -9.25
N LYS A 214 37.47 -31.47 -10.38
CA LYS A 214 38.47 -30.41 -10.62
C LYS A 214 37.81 -29.03 -10.65
N ASP A 215 36.70 -28.91 -11.35
CA ASP A 215 35.88 -27.69 -11.45
C ASP A 215 34.40 -28.06 -11.35
N PRO A 216 33.84 -28.16 -10.13
CA PRO A 216 32.43 -28.51 -9.91
C PRO A 216 31.47 -27.52 -10.57
N LYS A 217 31.83 -26.22 -10.56
CA LYS A 217 31.02 -25.11 -11.08
C LYS A 217 30.75 -25.25 -12.58
N LYS A 218 31.72 -25.76 -13.36
CA LYS A 218 31.50 -26.05 -14.79
C LYS A 218 31.03 -27.49 -15.06
N SER A 219 31.56 -28.45 -14.30
CA SER A 219 31.35 -29.87 -14.58
C SER A 219 29.95 -30.35 -14.22
N ILE A 220 29.37 -29.86 -13.11
CA ILE A 220 28.03 -30.26 -12.66
C ILE A 220 26.95 -29.83 -13.67
N PRO A 221 26.86 -28.54 -14.09
CA PRO A 221 25.80 -28.12 -15.00
C PRO A 221 25.82 -28.83 -16.34
N LEU A 222 26.98 -28.82 -17.01
CA LEU A 222 27.11 -29.41 -18.33
C LEU A 222 26.97 -30.94 -18.28
N GLY A 223 27.60 -31.61 -17.31
CA GLY A 223 27.55 -33.06 -17.19
C GLY A 223 26.15 -33.58 -16.85
N THR A 224 25.45 -32.91 -15.92
CA THR A 224 24.11 -33.32 -15.46
C THR A 224 23.07 -33.13 -16.57
N ILE A 225 23.02 -31.95 -17.20
CA ILE A 225 22.05 -31.65 -18.27
C ILE A 225 22.30 -32.54 -19.49
N LEU A 226 23.57 -32.78 -19.85
CA LEU A 226 23.90 -33.67 -20.96
C LEU A 226 23.45 -35.11 -20.68
N ALA A 227 23.69 -35.62 -19.46
CA ALA A 227 23.28 -36.98 -19.09
C ALA A 227 21.75 -37.13 -19.10
N ILE A 228 21.00 -36.17 -18.54
CA ILE A 228 19.52 -36.20 -18.55
C ILE A 228 18.99 -36.13 -19.99
N THR A 229 19.54 -35.24 -20.83
CA THR A 229 19.11 -35.09 -22.23
C THR A 229 19.40 -36.35 -23.05
N VAL A 230 20.60 -36.92 -22.94
CA VAL A 230 20.95 -38.16 -23.66
C VAL A 230 20.08 -39.32 -23.18
N GLY A 231 19.85 -39.44 -21.86
CA GLY A 231 18.95 -40.45 -21.30
C GLY A 231 17.53 -40.34 -21.85
N LEU A 232 16.97 -39.12 -21.90
CA LEU A 232 15.65 -38.86 -22.46
C LEU A 232 15.53 -39.33 -23.91
N ILE A 233 16.52 -39.00 -24.74
CA ILE A 233 16.54 -39.39 -26.16
C ILE A 233 16.58 -40.91 -26.30
N VAL A 234 17.43 -41.60 -25.52
CA VAL A 234 17.54 -43.06 -25.54
C VAL A 234 16.23 -43.72 -25.10
N TYR A 235 15.62 -43.25 -24.01
CA TYR A 235 14.34 -43.79 -23.51
C TYR A 235 13.19 -43.62 -24.51
N ILE A 236 13.06 -42.45 -25.12
CA ILE A 236 12.06 -42.22 -26.17
C ILE A 236 12.33 -43.12 -27.38
N GLY A 237 13.59 -43.19 -27.83
CA GLY A 237 13.98 -44.02 -28.96
C GLY A 237 13.65 -45.50 -28.74
N LEU A 238 13.93 -46.03 -27.55
CA LEU A 238 13.58 -47.41 -27.18
C LEU A 238 12.07 -47.63 -27.08
N ALA A 239 11.32 -46.68 -26.50
CA ALA A 239 9.87 -46.79 -26.41
C ALA A 239 9.20 -46.84 -27.80
N VAL A 240 9.65 -45.99 -28.73
CA VAL A 240 9.23 -46.02 -30.13
C VAL A 240 9.64 -47.33 -30.78
N PHE A 241 10.88 -47.78 -30.61
CA PHE A 241 11.34 -49.03 -31.19
C PHE A 241 10.51 -50.23 -30.73
N PHE A 242 10.31 -50.41 -29.41
CA PHE A 242 9.52 -51.52 -28.88
C PHE A 242 8.07 -51.50 -29.37
N SER A 243 7.45 -50.32 -29.43
CA SER A 243 6.06 -50.17 -29.90
C SER A 243 5.87 -50.59 -31.37
N TYR A 244 6.85 -50.30 -32.24
CA TYR A 244 6.75 -50.58 -33.68
C TYR A 244 7.35 -51.93 -34.09
N ARG A 245 8.28 -52.49 -33.31
CA ARG A 245 9.04 -53.69 -33.70
C ARG A 245 8.70 -54.92 -32.87
N VAL A 246 8.14 -54.80 -31.67
CA VAL A 246 7.90 -55.97 -30.79
C VAL A 246 6.44 -56.05 -30.37
N SER A 247 5.84 -57.25 -30.44
CA SER A 247 4.46 -57.49 -30.03
C SER A 247 4.26 -57.32 -28.52
N SER A 248 3.08 -56.82 -28.12
CA SER A 248 2.73 -56.58 -26.71
C SER A 248 2.81 -57.86 -25.87
N ASP A 249 2.33 -58.99 -26.40
CA ASP A 249 2.38 -60.28 -25.70
C ASP A 249 3.83 -60.69 -25.38
N ALA A 250 4.74 -60.53 -26.34
CA ALA A 250 6.16 -60.83 -26.13
C ALA A 250 6.81 -59.86 -25.12
N LEU A 251 6.46 -58.57 -25.17
CA LEU A 251 6.97 -57.56 -24.22
C LEU A 251 6.48 -57.79 -22.78
N VAL A 252 5.28 -58.34 -22.60
CA VAL A 252 4.67 -58.56 -21.28
C VAL A 252 5.06 -59.90 -20.69
N ASN A 253 5.05 -60.97 -21.49
CA ASN A 253 5.13 -62.35 -21.00
C ASN A 253 6.53 -62.98 -21.17
N ASN A 254 7.40 -62.44 -22.03
CA ASN A 254 8.75 -62.98 -22.23
C ASN A 254 9.82 -62.13 -21.53
N SER A 255 10.32 -62.61 -20.38
CA SER A 255 11.38 -61.93 -19.62
C SER A 255 12.72 -61.86 -20.35
N ASN A 256 12.95 -62.71 -21.36
CA ASN A 256 14.17 -62.75 -22.17
C ASN A 256 14.02 -62.05 -23.52
N ILE A 257 12.94 -61.30 -23.75
CA ILE A 257 12.63 -60.69 -25.05
C ILE A 257 13.78 -59.87 -25.63
N LEU A 258 14.54 -59.16 -24.79
CA LEU A 258 15.69 -58.37 -25.27
C LEU A 258 16.84 -59.21 -25.82
N LEU A 259 16.98 -60.46 -25.38
CA LEU A 259 17.94 -61.40 -25.94
C LEU A 259 17.45 -61.86 -27.31
N ASP A 260 16.18 -62.24 -27.39
CA ASP A 260 15.57 -62.82 -28.59
C ASP A 260 15.47 -61.83 -29.76
N ILE A 261 15.31 -60.54 -29.48
CA ILE A 261 15.22 -59.50 -30.52
C ILE A 261 16.58 -58.96 -30.96
N SER A 262 17.67 -59.34 -30.30
CA SER A 262 18.98 -58.70 -30.51
C SER A 262 19.81 -59.36 -31.61
N PHE A 263 20.64 -58.57 -32.30
CA PHE A 263 21.56 -59.07 -33.33
C PHE A 263 22.64 -60.00 -32.75
N PHE A 264 23.12 -59.68 -31.54
CA PHE A 264 24.10 -60.47 -30.81
C PHE A 264 23.75 -60.49 -29.31
N PRO A 265 23.08 -61.55 -28.82
CA PRO A 265 22.57 -61.63 -27.45
C PRO A 265 23.60 -61.47 -26.32
N PRO A 266 24.86 -61.97 -26.44
CA PRO A 266 25.85 -61.77 -25.38
C PRO A 266 26.19 -60.30 -25.12
N LEU A 267 26.05 -59.41 -26.11
CA LEU A 267 26.23 -57.97 -25.90
C LEU A 267 25.10 -57.38 -25.05
N VAL A 268 23.87 -57.91 -25.17
CA VAL A 268 22.74 -57.48 -24.32
C VAL A 268 22.96 -57.89 -22.88
N ILE A 269 23.43 -59.11 -22.64
CA ILE A 269 23.77 -59.59 -21.29
C ILE A 269 24.90 -58.74 -20.68
N ALA A 270 25.96 -58.47 -21.44
CA ALA A 270 27.03 -57.58 -21.02
C ALA A 270 26.51 -56.16 -20.71
N GLY A 271 25.53 -55.67 -21.48
CA GLY A 271 24.83 -54.42 -21.23
C GLY A 271 24.02 -54.43 -19.94
N ILE A 272 23.20 -55.46 -19.70
CA ILE A 272 22.37 -55.61 -18.48
C ILE A 272 23.25 -55.69 -17.23
N TRP A 273 24.25 -56.57 -17.23
CA TRP A 273 25.18 -56.72 -16.11
C TRP A 273 26.03 -55.48 -15.91
N GLY A 274 26.49 -54.87 -16.99
CA GLY A 274 27.22 -53.60 -16.96
C GLY A 274 26.38 -52.48 -16.33
N ALA A 275 25.16 -52.27 -16.82
CA ALA A 275 24.23 -51.26 -16.34
C ALA A 275 23.92 -51.45 -14.84
N THR A 276 23.49 -52.64 -14.45
CA THR A 276 23.13 -52.95 -13.05
C THR A 276 24.32 -52.79 -12.09
N LEU A 277 25.48 -53.36 -12.39
CA LEU A 277 26.68 -53.23 -11.56
C LEU A 277 27.21 -51.79 -11.53
N SER A 278 27.14 -51.05 -12.66
CA SER A 278 27.56 -49.66 -12.69
C SER A 278 26.65 -48.73 -11.90
N SER A 279 25.33 -48.89 -11.99
CA SER A 279 24.38 -48.10 -11.20
C SER A 279 24.54 -48.38 -9.69
N ALA A 280 24.80 -49.64 -9.32
CA ALA A 280 25.14 -50.02 -7.95
C ALA A 280 26.45 -49.35 -7.50
N MET A 281 27.50 -49.38 -8.33
CA MET A 281 28.76 -48.67 -8.06
C MET A 281 28.58 -47.14 -7.98
N GLY A 282 27.73 -46.54 -8.81
CA GLY A 282 27.45 -45.10 -8.75
C GLY A 282 26.81 -44.71 -7.41
N SER A 283 25.83 -45.49 -6.97
CA SER A 283 25.11 -45.23 -5.71
C SER A 283 25.95 -45.50 -4.47
N ILE A 284 26.77 -46.56 -4.48
CA ILE A 284 27.65 -46.91 -3.36
C ILE A 284 28.82 -45.93 -3.20
N LEU A 285 29.18 -45.19 -4.25
CA LEU A 285 30.15 -44.09 -4.18
C LEU A 285 29.52 -42.79 -3.65
N GLY A 286 28.26 -42.53 -4.00
CA GLY A 286 27.54 -41.32 -3.60
C GLY A 286 27.08 -41.31 -2.14
N ALA A 287 26.40 -42.37 -1.69
CA ALA A 287 25.77 -42.40 -0.36
C ALA A 287 26.78 -42.13 0.80
N PRO A 288 27.95 -42.78 0.85
CA PRO A 288 28.91 -42.57 1.94
C PRO A 288 29.42 -41.13 2.03
N ARG A 289 29.54 -40.44 0.89
CA ARG A 289 30.01 -39.04 0.81
C ARG A 289 28.97 -38.08 1.38
N ILE A 290 27.68 -38.35 1.19
CA ILE A 290 26.59 -37.58 1.82
C ILE A 290 26.64 -37.75 3.34
N LEU A 291 26.73 -38.99 3.83
CA LEU A 291 26.78 -39.25 5.28
C LEU A 291 28.05 -38.67 5.93
N GLN A 292 29.20 -38.74 5.26
CA GLN A 292 30.45 -38.12 5.72
C GLN A 292 30.31 -36.59 5.83
N ALA A 293 29.67 -35.94 4.85
CA ALA A 293 29.44 -34.50 4.87
C ALA A 293 28.46 -34.09 5.99
N ALA A 294 27.35 -34.83 6.16
CA ALA A 294 26.39 -34.58 7.23
C ALA A 294 27.03 -34.77 8.63
N SER A 295 27.91 -35.77 8.78
CA SER A 295 28.67 -35.99 10.02
C SER A 295 29.66 -34.86 10.31
N SER A 296 30.25 -34.27 9.26
CA SER A 296 31.17 -33.13 9.40
C SER A 296 30.46 -31.88 9.92
N ASP A 297 29.18 -31.72 9.57
CA ASP A 297 28.28 -30.67 10.08
C ASP A 297 27.62 -31.05 11.43
N LYS A 298 28.12 -32.09 12.13
CA LYS A 298 27.64 -32.58 13.45
C LYS A 298 26.18 -33.07 13.48
N ILE A 299 25.58 -33.37 12.33
CA ILE A 299 24.21 -33.92 12.24
C ILE A 299 24.20 -35.38 12.72
N THR A 300 25.15 -36.18 12.24
CA THR A 300 25.35 -37.58 12.66
C THR A 300 26.64 -37.74 13.48
N PRO A 301 26.83 -38.88 14.18
CA PRO A 301 28.01 -39.10 15.01
C PRO A 301 29.32 -38.90 14.23
N LYS A 302 30.30 -38.23 14.85
CA LYS A 302 31.60 -37.83 14.22
C LYS A 302 32.42 -38.99 13.66
N PHE A 303 32.13 -40.24 14.01
CA PHE A 303 32.87 -41.38 13.50
C PHE A 303 32.66 -41.58 11.99
N PHE A 304 31.54 -41.12 11.42
CA PHE A 304 31.28 -41.16 9.99
C PHE A 304 32.03 -40.08 9.19
N ALA A 305 32.41 -38.96 9.83
CA ALA A 305 33.19 -37.90 9.19
C ALA A 305 34.65 -38.29 8.90
N ARG A 306 35.16 -39.35 9.55
CA ARG A 306 36.56 -39.80 9.40
C ARG A 306 36.79 -40.35 7.99
N GLY A 307 37.64 -39.68 7.21
CA GLY A 307 38.16 -40.20 5.95
C GLY A 307 39.54 -40.85 6.10
N TYR A 308 39.84 -41.81 5.22
CA TYR A 308 41.07 -42.60 5.25
C TYR A 308 41.86 -42.47 3.94
N GLY A 309 43.19 -42.48 4.04
CA GLY A 309 44.10 -42.41 2.89
C GLY A 309 44.20 -41.02 2.25
N LYS A 310 44.87 -40.95 1.09
CA LYS A 310 45.15 -39.69 0.36
C LYS A 310 43.91 -39.07 -0.29
N GLU A 311 42.89 -39.88 -0.57
CA GLU A 311 41.65 -39.50 -1.26
C GLU A 311 40.48 -39.24 -0.29
N ASN A 312 40.75 -39.20 1.03
CA ASN A 312 39.78 -38.94 2.10
C ASN A 312 38.56 -39.90 2.08
N GLU A 313 38.80 -41.20 1.91
CA GLU A 313 37.74 -42.18 1.65
C GLU A 313 36.88 -42.48 2.89
N PRO A 314 35.53 -42.42 2.79
CA PRO A 314 34.61 -42.54 3.92
C PRO A 314 34.29 -44.00 4.28
N ARG A 315 35.31 -44.77 4.69
CA ARG A 315 35.17 -46.23 4.97
C ARG A 315 34.05 -46.57 5.96
N ASN A 316 33.91 -45.78 7.04
CA ASN A 316 32.88 -46.02 8.06
C ASN A 316 31.46 -45.78 7.52
N ALA A 317 31.29 -44.76 6.67
CA ALA A 317 30.01 -44.48 6.04
C ALA A 317 29.68 -45.51 4.95
N LEU A 318 30.71 -46.01 4.23
CA LEU A 318 30.57 -47.10 3.26
C LEU A 318 30.06 -48.38 3.90
N LEU A 319 30.58 -48.74 5.09
CA LEU A 319 30.07 -49.89 5.84
C LEU A 319 28.61 -49.71 6.27
N MET A 320 28.18 -48.48 6.62
CA MET A 320 26.77 -48.22 6.92
C MET A 320 25.89 -48.32 5.66
N THR A 321 26.37 -47.81 4.51
CA THR A 321 25.70 -48.00 3.21
C THR A 321 25.56 -49.49 2.89
N PHE A 322 26.60 -50.30 3.10
CA PHE A 322 26.55 -51.75 2.93
C PHE A 322 25.45 -52.39 3.79
N LEU A 323 25.35 -52.03 5.08
CA LEU A 323 24.34 -52.59 5.98
C LEU A 323 22.90 -52.25 5.54
N ILE A 324 22.66 -51.02 5.11
CA ILE A 324 21.34 -50.59 4.61
C ILE A 324 21.03 -51.25 3.27
N ALA A 325 22.02 -51.33 2.38
CA ALA A 325 21.86 -52.00 1.09
C ALA A 325 21.58 -53.50 1.27
N GLU A 326 22.27 -54.16 2.19
CA GLU A 326 22.04 -55.56 2.53
C GLU A 326 20.62 -55.78 3.07
N ALA A 327 20.14 -54.91 3.96
CA ALA A 327 18.75 -54.97 4.44
C ALA A 327 17.73 -54.90 3.28
N GLY A 328 18.00 -54.06 2.26
CA GLY A 328 17.18 -54.00 1.05
C GLY A 328 17.24 -55.28 0.19
N ILE A 329 18.41 -55.89 0.06
CA ILE A 329 18.57 -57.17 -0.67
C ILE A 329 17.86 -58.31 0.05
N LEU A 330 17.90 -58.32 1.39
CA LEU A 330 17.18 -59.30 2.21
C LEU A 330 15.66 -59.21 2.07
N ILE A 331 15.11 -58.03 1.73
CA ILE A 331 13.69 -57.92 1.33
C ILE A 331 13.46 -58.73 0.04
N GLY A 332 14.34 -58.64 -0.96
CA GLY A 332 14.34 -59.54 -2.13
C GLY A 332 13.16 -59.33 -3.09
N GLU A 333 12.52 -58.16 -3.06
CA GLU A 333 11.43 -57.77 -3.97
C GLU A 333 11.74 -56.41 -4.59
N LEU A 334 12.00 -56.39 -5.91
CA LEU A 334 12.42 -55.19 -6.64
C LEU A 334 11.40 -54.05 -6.54
N ASP A 335 10.12 -54.35 -6.72
CA ASP A 335 9.06 -53.35 -6.84
C ASP A 335 8.74 -52.65 -5.50
N VAL A 336 8.94 -53.33 -4.37
CA VAL A 336 8.81 -52.73 -3.04
C VAL A 336 9.94 -51.73 -2.80
N ILE A 337 11.18 -52.12 -3.11
CA ILE A 337 12.35 -51.25 -2.95
C ILE A 337 12.24 -50.03 -3.88
N ALA A 338 11.83 -50.22 -5.14
CA ALA A 338 11.67 -49.14 -6.11
C ALA A 338 10.71 -48.04 -5.62
N ARG A 339 9.58 -48.42 -5.01
CA ARG A 339 8.60 -47.47 -4.44
C ARG A 339 9.18 -46.68 -3.27
N VAL A 340 9.85 -47.36 -2.34
CA VAL A 340 10.48 -46.71 -1.16
C VAL A 340 11.57 -45.72 -1.59
N VAL A 341 12.44 -46.14 -2.51
CA VAL A 341 13.52 -45.31 -3.05
C VAL A 341 12.96 -44.05 -3.73
N SER A 342 11.91 -44.21 -4.54
CA SER A 342 11.26 -43.10 -5.25
C SER A 342 10.76 -42.02 -4.28
N MET A 343 10.18 -42.39 -3.13
CA MET A 343 9.69 -41.42 -2.14
C MET A 343 10.80 -40.54 -1.56
N PHE A 344 11.95 -41.12 -1.24
CA PHE A 344 13.10 -40.35 -0.73
C PHE A 344 13.67 -39.40 -1.78
N PHE A 345 13.82 -39.84 -3.03
CA PHE A 345 14.32 -38.99 -4.11
C PHE A 345 13.36 -37.87 -4.48
N ILE A 346 12.06 -38.17 -4.63
CA ILE A 346 11.05 -37.16 -4.96
C ILE A 346 11.00 -36.07 -3.88
N THR A 347 11.04 -36.47 -2.61
CA THR A 347 11.05 -35.49 -1.51
C THR A 347 12.30 -34.61 -1.58
N ALA A 348 13.49 -35.22 -1.72
CA ALA A 348 14.73 -34.47 -1.79
C ALA A 348 14.77 -33.51 -3.02
N TYR A 349 14.28 -33.96 -4.17
CA TYR A 349 14.20 -33.15 -5.40
C TYR A 349 13.21 -32.00 -5.26
N GLY A 350 12.06 -32.23 -4.61
CA GLY A 350 11.10 -31.17 -4.29
C GLY A 350 11.72 -30.05 -3.46
N PHE A 351 12.44 -30.41 -2.40
CA PHE A 351 13.13 -29.44 -1.55
C PHE A 351 14.37 -28.80 -2.19
N LEU A 352 15.10 -29.51 -3.06
CA LEU A 352 16.19 -28.93 -3.86
C LEU A 352 15.67 -27.82 -4.79
N ASN A 353 14.56 -28.11 -5.48
CA ASN A 353 13.89 -27.16 -6.32
C ASN A 353 13.37 -25.96 -5.51
N MET A 354 12.72 -26.20 -4.38
CA MET A 354 12.28 -25.14 -3.46
C MET A 354 13.45 -24.29 -2.96
N SER A 355 14.57 -24.92 -2.60
CA SER A 355 15.80 -24.24 -2.19
C SER A 355 16.33 -23.30 -3.26
N SER A 356 16.37 -23.73 -4.52
CA SER A 356 16.79 -22.90 -5.65
C SER A 356 15.85 -21.71 -5.86
N ALA A 357 14.53 -21.93 -5.75
CA ALA A 357 13.54 -20.87 -5.87
C ALA A 357 13.67 -19.82 -4.75
N LEU A 358 13.87 -20.25 -3.51
CA LEU A 358 14.02 -19.37 -2.34
C LEU A 358 15.32 -18.57 -2.40
N GLU A 359 16.44 -19.19 -2.78
CA GLU A 359 17.72 -18.49 -2.98
C GLU A 359 17.59 -17.41 -4.05
N ASN A 360 16.99 -17.72 -5.20
CA ASN A 360 16.75 -16.76 -6.28
C ASN A 360 15.81 -15.60 -5.86
N TRP A 361 14.89 -15.86 -4.93
CA TRP A 361 13.93 -14.86 -4.47
C TRP A 361 14.49 -13.94 -3.37
N ALA A 362 15.19 -14.49 -2.40
CA ALA A 362 15.42 -13.83 -1.11
C ALA A 362 16.89 -13.62 -0.77
N SER A 363 17.81 -14.37 -1.38
CA SER A 363 19.23 -14.34 -1.02
C SER A 363 19.97 -13.22 -1.77
N PRO A 364 20.54 -12.21 -1.09
CA PRO A 364 21.28 -11.13 -1.75
C PRO A 364 22.60 -11.60 -2.39
N ASP A 365 23.16 -12.68 -1.84
CA ASP A 365 24.43 -13.28 -2.26
C ASP A 365 24.27 -14.25 -3.42
N PHE A 366 23.04 -14.66 -3.75
CA PHE A 366 22.77 -15.60 -4.83
C PHE A 366 22.99 -14.95 -6.21
N ARG A 367 24.12 -15.31 -6.83
CA ARG A 367 24.62 -14.81 -8.12
C ARG A 367 25.12 -15.97 -8.99
N PRO A 368 24.22 -16.87 -9.43
CA PRO A 368 24.61 -18.01 -10.23
C PRO A 368 25.12 -17.57 -11.61
N ASP A 369 26.22 -18.16 -12.08
CA ASP A 369 26.67 -18.02 -13.47
C ASP A 369 25.66 -18.68 -14.42
N PHE A 370 25.04 -19.80 -14.00
CA PHE A 370 23.98 -20.48 -14.73
C PHE A 370 22.60 -20.06 -14.20
N LYS A 371 22.00 -19.08 -14.86
CA LYS A 371 20.75 -18.44 -14.43
C LYS A 371 19.54 -19.28 -14.85
N VAL A 372 18.77 -19.71 -13.86
CA VAL A 372 17.50 -20.42 -14.05
C VAL A 372 16.36 -19.55 -13.53
N PRO A 373 15.28 -19.32 -14.30
CA PRO A 373 14.11 -18.61 -13.81
C PRO A 373 13.48 -19.32 -12.60
N LYS A 374 13.13 -18.55 -11.56
CA LYS A 374 12.48 -19.07 -10.34
C LYS A 374 11.25 -19.93 -10.60
N LEU A 375 10.50 -19.65 -11.67
CA LEU A 375 9.29 -20.38 -12.05
C LEU A 375 9.61 -21.85 -12.38
N ILE A 376 10.75 -22.14 -13.00
CA ILE A 376 11.15 -23.52 -13.35
C ILE A 376 11.36 -24.34 -12.08
N SER A 377 12.04 -23.77 -11.09
CA SER A 377 12.26 -24.40 -9.79
C SER A 377 10.95 -24.55 -8.99
N ILE A 378 10.02 -23.58 -9.07
CA ILE A 378 8.70 -23.70 -8.44
C ILE A 378 7.90 -24.85 -9.09
N VAL A 379 7.88 -24.94 -10.42
CA VAL A 379 7.21 -26.02 -11.15
C VAL A 379 7.81 -27.38 -10.79
N GLY A 380 9.14 -27.49 -10.72
CA GLY A 380 9.82 -28.72 -10.30
C GLY A 380 9.46 -29.14 -8.88
N SER A 381 9.41 -28.19 -7.95
CA SER A 381 9.00 -28.44 -6.56
C SER A 381 7.56 -28.95 -6.48
N LEU A 382 6.63 -28.25 -7.14
CA LEU A 382 5.21 -28.62 -7.16
C LEU A 382 4.97 -29.98 -7.83
N ALA A 383 5.65 -30.26 -8.94
CA ALA A 383 5.58 -31.54 -9.64
C ALA A 383 6.03 -32.69 -8.73
N CYS A 384 7.09 -32.50 -7.92
CA CYS A 384 7.53 -33.50 -6.96
C CYS A 384 6.46 -33.79 -5.90
N PHE A 385 5.90 -32.75 -5.26
CA PHE A 385 4.87 -32.94 -4.24
C PHE A 385 3.58 -33.56 -4.79
N LEU A 386 3.17 -33.15 -6.00
CA LEU A 386 1.99 -33.69 -6.66
C LEU A 386 2.18 -35.17 -7.01
N VAL A 387 3.32 -35.54 -7.60
CA VAL A 387 3.63 -36.94 -7.92
C VAL A 387 3.75 -37.79 -6.66
N MET A 388 4.30 -37.26 -5.57
CA MET A 388 4.38 -37.96 -4.28
C MET A 388 2.97 -38.33 -3.75
N ILE A 389 2.01 -37.40 -3.82
CA ILE A 389 0.61 -37.64 -3.45
C ILE A 389 -0.03 -38.70 -4.36
N LEU A 390 0.21 -38.61 -5.67
CA LEU A 390 -0.39 -39.54 -6.65
C LEU A 390 0.20 -40.96 -6.59
N LEU A 391 1.44 -41.11 -6.12
CA LEU A 391 2.09 -42.42 -6.04
C LEU A 391 1.56 -43.26 -4.88
N ASP A 392 1.63 -42.74 -3.66
CA ASP A 392 1.16 -43.43 -2.46
C ASP A 392 1.01 -42.44 -1.29
N VAL A 393 -0.23 -42.05 -1.02
CA VAL A 393 -0.57 -41.10 0.05
C VAL A 393 -0.15 -41.64 1.43
N VAL A 394 -0.26 -42.94 1.67
CA VAL A 394 0.07 -43.54 2.97
C VAL A 394 1.57 -43.53 3.19
N ALA A 395 2.35 -43.94 2.18
CA ALA A 395 3.80 -43.86 2.23
C ALA A 395 4.30 -42.42 2.37
N MET A 396 3.64 -41.46 1.72
CA MET A 396 3.92 -40.03 1.87
C MET A 396 3.76 -39.55 3.32
N PHE A 397 2.63 -39.86 3.98
CA PHE A 397 2.43 -39.48 5.38
C PHE A 397 3.46 -40.14 6.29
N GLY A 398 3.77 -41.42 6.07
CA GLY A 398 4.80 -42.14 6.80
C GLY A 398 6.19 -41.51 6.66
N ALA A 399 6.62 -41.24 5.42
CA ALA A 399 7.90 -40.60 5.13
C ALA A 399 7.97 -39.19 5.73
N THR A 400 6.89 -38.41 5.60
CA THR A 400 6.79 -37.04 6.15
C THR A 400 6.85 -37.03 7.67
N LEU A 401 6.20 -37.99 8.35
CA LEU A 401 6.28 -38.15 9.80
C LEU A 401 7.71 -38.46 10.24
N VAL A 402 8.37 -39.41 9.58
CA VAL A 402 9.77 -39.78 9.88
C VAL A 402 10.70 -38.58 9.68
N MET A 403 10.59 -37.89 8.55
CA MET A 403 11.36 -36.66 8.29
C MET A 403 11.04 -35.55 9.28
N GLY A 404 9.77 -35.39 9.67
CA GLY A 404 9.33 -34.42 10.67
C GLY A 404 9.95 -34.70 12.06
N ILE A 405 10.01 -35.96 12.47
CA ILE A 405 10.68 -36.37 13.72
C ILE A 405 12.17 -36.05 13.66
N ILE A 406 12.86 -36.39 12.56
CA ILE A 406 14.28 -36.08 12.37
C ILE A 406 14.49 -34.55 12.38
N PHE A 407 13.64 -33.78 11.71
CA PHE A 407 13.70 -32.33 11.67
C PHE A 407 13.54 -31.72 13.07
N LEU A 408 12.52 -32.14 13.84
CA LEU A 408 12.30 -31.67 15.21
C LEU A 408 13.47 -32.02 16.13
N TYR A 409 14.04 -33.22 15.98
CA TYR A 409 15.22 -33.66 16.71
C TYR A 409 16.44 -32.77 16.41
N LEU A 410 16.70 -32.46 15.12
CA LEU A 410 17.80 -31.60 14.72
C LEU A 410 17.57 -30.13 15.11
N LYS A 411 16.32 -29.64 15.05
CA LYS A 411 15.95 -28.28 15.46
C LYS A 411 16.22 -28.06 16.96
N ARG A 412 15.90 -29.06 17.81
CA ARG A 412 16.19 -29.01 19.26
C ARG A 412 17.68 -28.96 19.60
N ARG A 413 18.57 -29.30 18.67
CA ARG A 413 20.03 -29.24 18.88
C ARG A 413 20.64 -27.87 18.57
N GLU A 414 19.84 -26.87 18.17
CA GLU A 414 20.28 -25.50 17.87
C GLU A 414 21.50 -25.44 16.95
N LEU A 415 21.55 -26.32 15.95
CA LEU A 415 22.64 -26.37 14.99
C LEU A 415 22.53 -25.15 14.06
N THR A 416 23.27 -24.09 14.37
CA THR A 416 23.39 -22.89 13.54
C THR A 416 24.63 -22.96 12.65
N LEU A 417 24.51 -22.41 11.43
CA LEU A 417 25.65 -22.17 10.57
C LEU A 417 26.27 -20.83 10.92
N GLU A 418 27.60 -20.75 10.96
CA GLU A 418 28.32 -19.47 11.08
C GLU A 418 28.03 -18.52 9.91
N SER A 419 27.56 -19.05 8.78
CA SER A 419 27.23 -18.29 7.57
C SER A 419 25.78 -17.79 7.48
N GLY A 420 24.96 -17.96 8.53
CA GLY A 420 23.51 -17.65 8.48
C GLY A 420 22.70 -18.64 7.63
N ASP A 421 21.39 -18.44 7.57
CA ASP A 421 20.46 -19.20 6.72
C ASP A 421 19.71 -18.29 5.72
N THR A 422 19.05 -18.85 4.70
CA THR A 422 18.30 -18.03 3.74
C THR A 422 17.02 -17.44 4.31
N TRP A 423 16.56 -17.87 5.49
CA TRP A 423 15.29 -17.44 6.06
C TRP A 423 15.36 -15.99 6.56
N GLU A 424 16.49 -15.56 7.08
CA GLU A 424 16.72 -14.14 7.41
C GLU A 424 16.54 -13.24 6.17
N GLY A 425 17.08 -13.66 5.02
CA GLY A 425 16.90 -12.96 3.74
C GLY A 425 15.43 -12.91 3.29
N VAL A 426 14.67 -14.00 3.51
CA VAL A 426 13.23 -14.04 3.21
C VAL A 426 12.49 -13.03 4.07
N TRP A 427 12.71 -13.04 5.39
CA TRP A 427 12.08 -12.09 6.31
C TRP A 427 12.46 -10.65 6.00
N SER A 428 13.74 -10.37 5.72
CA SER A 428 14.20 -9.04 5.33
C SER A 428 13.54 -8.56 4.04
N SER A 429 13.37 -9.45 3.05
CA SER A 429 12.67 -9.12 1.80
C SER A 429 11.19 -8.83 2.06
N ILE A 430 10.51 -9.64 2.89
CA ILE A 430 9.11 -9.43 3.28
C ILE A 430 8.96 -8.09 4.02
N VAL A 431 9.83 -7.80 4.99
CA VAL A 431 9.81 -6.54 5.75
C VAL A 431 10.06 -5.35 4.82
N ARG A 432 11.08 -5.41 3.95
CA ARG A 432 11.39 -4.35 2.99
C ARG A 432 10.23 -4.11 2.03
N THR A 433 9.65 -5.16 1.46
CA THR A 433 8.48 -5.03 0.57
C THR A 433 7.25 -4.53 1.33
N GLY A 434 7.06 -4.98 2.57
CA GLY A 434 6.00 -4.50 3.47
C GLY A 434 6.14 -3.00 3.74
N LEU A 435 7.29 -2.54 4.22
CA LEU A 435 7.59 -1.13 4.48
C LEU A 435 7.44 -0.27 3.22
N SER A 436 7.94 -0.74 2.07
CA SER A 436 7.79 -0.02 0.80
C SER A 436 6.33 0.11 0.37
N ARG A 437 5.49 -0.91 0.60
CA ARG A 437 4.05 -0.84 0.31
C ARG A 437 3.32 0.06 1.29
N LEU A 438 3.69 0.02 2.58
CA LEU A 438 3.12 0.89 3.61
C LEU A 438 3.45 2.36 3.33
N HIS A 439 4.67 2.67 2.86
CA HIS A 439 5.07 4.03 2.49
C HIS A 439 4.29 4.59 1.29
N LEU A 440 3.90 3.74 0.33
CA LEU A 440 3.10 4.14 -0.84
C LEU A 440 1.60 4.28 -0.53
N GLY A 441 1.12 3.72 0.59
CA GLY A 441 -0.27 3.81 0.98
C GLY A 441 -0.60 5.17 1.61
N GLN A 442 -1.68 5.81 1.19
CA GLN A 442 -2.18 7.01 1.87
C GLN A 442 -2.73 6.63 3.25
N LEU A 443 -2.16 7.21 4.31
CA LEU A 443 -2.58 7.02 5.69
C LEU A 443 -3.94 7.68 5.94
N HIS A 444 -5.04 6.98 5.65
CA HIS A 444 -6.39 7.42 6.01
C HIS A 444 -6.58 7.34 7.54
N GLN A 445 -7.26 8.31 8.15
CA GLN A 445 -7.47 8.38 9.61
C GLN A 445 -8.03 7.08 10.22
N ARG A 446 -8.92 6.38 9.49
CA ARG A 446 -9.50 5.09 9.91
C ARG A 446 -8.46 3.98 10.14
N ASN A 447 -7.29 4.10 9.51
CA ASN A 447 -6.19 3.14 9.59
C ASN A 447 -5.05 3.61 10.51
N TRP A 448 -5.22 4.73 11.21
CA TRP A 448 -4.23 5.22 12.17
C TRP A 448 -3.96 4.21 13.27
N ARG A 449 -2.68 4.08 13.63
CA ARG A 449 -2.19 3.21 14.70
C ARG A 449 -1.11 3.95 15.48
N PRO A 450 -1.04 3.77 16.80
CA PRO A 450 -0.03 4.41 17.60
C PRO A 450 1.34 3.75 17.37
N ASN A 451 2.26 4.52 16.79
CA ASN A 451 3.68 4.20 16.73
C ASN A 451 4.39 5.11 17.74
N ILE A 452 4.61 4.58 18.93
CA ILE A 452 4.95 5.33 20.14
C ILE A 452 6.47 5.32 20.37
N ILE A 453 7.05 6.50 20.50
CA ILE A 453 8.34 6.69 21.16
C ILE A 453 8.07 6.91 22.65
N LEU A 454 8.63 6.05 23.48
CA LEU A 454 8.54 6.15 24.93
C LEU A 454 9.90 6.53 25.50
N PHE A 455 9.92 7.47 26.44
CA PHE A 455 11.10 7.75 27.25
C PHE A 455 10.82 7.40 28.71
N SER A 456 11.02 6.13 29.07
CA SER A 456 10.77 5.64 30.44
C SER A 456 11.87 6.05 31.44
N GLY A 457 13.07 6.39 30.96
CA GLY A 457 14.26 6.54 31.80
C GLY A 457 14.82 5.18 32.26
N GLY A 458 14.41 4.09 31.63
CA GLY A 458 14.77 2.70 31.93
C GLY A 458 13.56 1.89 32.36
N LEU A 459 13.54 0.59 32.01
CA LEU A 459 12.42 -0.34 32.25
C LEU A 459 11.94 -0.40 33.71
N PHE A 460 12.83 -0.13 34.67
CA PHE A 460 12.54 -0.17 36.10
C PHE A 460 12.35 1.21 36.74
N ALA A 461 12.73 2.30 36.06
CA ALA A 461 12.66 3.64 36.61
C ALA A 461 11.21 4.16 36.66
N ARG A 462 10.44 3.92 35.59
CA ARG A 462 9.03 4.31 35.46
C ARG A 462 8.21 3.19 34.84
N PRO A 463 7.98 2.08 35.57
CA PRO A 463 7.29 0.90 35.02
C PRO A 463 5.87 1.22 34.54
N HIS A 464 5.19 2.17 35.18
CA HIS A 464 3.85 2.63 34.82
C HIS A 464 3.77 3.21 33.39
N LEU A 465 4.81 3.89 32.90
CA LEU A 465 4.84 4.40 31.52
C LEU A 465 4.96 3.27 30.49
N VAL A 466 5.76 2.25 30.81
CA VAL A 466 5.92 1.06 29.96
C VAL A 466 4.63 0.24 29.94
N GLU A 467 3.99 0.09 31.10
CA GLU A 467 2.68 -0.58 31.23
C GLU A 467 1.59 0.16 30.44
N PHE A 468 1.50 1.48 30.60
CA PHE A 468 0.56 2.31 29.85
C PHE A 468 0.83 2.27 28.34
N GLY A 469 2.10 2.35 27.93
CA GLY A 469 2.51 2.23 26.53
C GLY A 469 2.13 0.88 25.91
N LYS A 470 2.16 -0.22 26.69
CA LYS A 470 1.70 -1.54 26.23
C LYS A 470 0.20 -1.57 25.95
N TRP A 471 -0.63 -0.88 26.74
CA TRP A 471 -2.06 -0.77 26.49
C TRP A 471 -2.35 0.07 25.24
N LEU A 472 -1.61 1.17 25.04
CA LEU A 472 -1.77 2.00 23.85
C LEU A 472 -1.32 1.29 22.56
N ALA A 473 -0.20 0.57 22.58
CA ALA A 473 0.31 -0.15 21.41
C ALA A 473 -0.34 -1.54 21.20
N TYR A 474 -1.30 -1.93 22.04
CA TYR A 474 -1.79 -3.31 22.17
C TYR A 474 -2.10 -3.99 20.82
N LYS A 475 -1.44 -5.12 20.54
CA LYS A 475 -1.54 -6.02 19.36
C LYS A 475 -1.41 -5.39 17.97
N ARG A 476 -1.51 -4.07 17.82
CA ARG A 476 -1.68 -3.37 16.54
C ARG A 476 -0.73 -2.18 16.36
N GLY A 477 -0.19 -1.61 17.43
CA GLY A 477 0.78 -0.52 17.42
C GLY A 477 2.22 -1.00 17.62
N VAL A 478 3.15 -0.05 17.62
CA VAL A 478 4.58 -0.29 17.90
C VAL A 478 4.99 0.60 19.07
N LEU A 479 5.73 0.03 20.02
CA LEU A 479 6.28 0.75 21.17
C LEU A 479 7.80 0.68 21.11
N SER A 480 8.45 1.84 21.06
CA SER A 480 9.90 1.97 21.08
C SER A 480 10.34 2.74 22.31
N ASP A 481 10.82 2.03 23.32
CA ASP A 481 11.32 2.60 24.57
C ASP A 481 12.80 2.99 24.45
N PHE A 482 13.12 4.23 24.82
CA PHE A 482 14.47 4.78 24.83
C PHE A 482 14.90 5.15 26.25
N GLU A 483 15.93 4.44 26.73
CA GLU A 483 16.65 4.77 27.96
C GLU A 483 17.82 5.69 27.61
N LEU A 484 17.74 6.96 28.06
CA LEU A 484 18.79 7.96 27.87
C LEU A 484 19.61 8.11 29.16
N VAL A 485 20.92 7.95 29.05
CA VAL A 485 21.86 8.06 30.17
C VAL A 485 22.84 9.20 29.90
N GLU A 486 22.88 10.20 30.79
CA GLU A 486 23.87 11.28 30.67
C GLU A 486 25.28 10.74 30.95
N SER A 487 26.19 10.88 29.99
CA SER A 487 27.56 10.40 30.12
C SER A 487 28.55 11.51 29.84
N ARG A 488 29.33 11.91 30.86
CA ARG A 488 30.37 12.95 30.72
C ARG A 488 31.71 12.41 30.19
N SER A 489 31.77 11.16 29.71
CA SER A 489 33.02 10.48 29.36
C SER A 489 33.16 10.22 27.86
N GLN A 490 34.15 10.87 27.21
CA GLN A 490 34.52 10.65 25.80
C GLN A 490 35.25 9.30 25.55
N LYS A 491 34.77 8.17 26.09
CA LYS A 491 35.31 6.86 25.70
C LYS A 491 34.66 6.40 24.40
N LYS A 492 35.47 5.88 23.46
CA LYS A 492 34.99 5.20 22.24
C LYS A 492 34.06 4.06 22.65
N GLN A 493 32.76 4.25 22.44
CA GLN A 493 31.77 3.20 22.66
C GLN A 493 31.78 2.19 21.50
N PRO A 494 31.59 0.89 21.79
CA PRO A 494 31.30 -0.09 20.76
C PRO A 494 29.95 0.22 20.10
N ALA A 495 29.83 -0.09 18.80
CA ALA A 495 28.57 0.02 18.07
C ALA A 495 27.57 -1.01 18.59
N ALA A 496 26.65 -0.56 19.44
CA ALA A 496 25.54 -1.32 20.05
C ALA A 496 25.97 -2.41 21.05
N GLU A 497 25.65 -2.21 22.34
CA GLU A 497 25.42 -3.35 23.22
C GLU A 497 24.13 -4.07 22.76
N PRO A 498 24.09 -5.41 22.77
CA PRO A 498 22.88 -6.16 22.42
C PRO A 498 21.73 -5.73 23.33
N ASP A 499 20.53 -5.58 22.74
CA ASP A 499 19.29 -5.25 23.46
C ASP A 499 19.24 -6.05 24.77
N VAL A 500 19.20 -5.35 25.91
CA VAL A 500 19.05 -5.97 27.23
C VAL A 500 17.84 -6.88 27.16
N ALA A 501 18.05 -8.18 27.40
CA ALA A 501 17.01 -9.20 27.27
C ALA A 501 15.72 -8.74 27.99
N PRO A 502 14.55 -8.85 27.33
CA PRO A 502 13.29 -8.40 27.93
C PRO A 502 13.03 -9.15 29.26
N PRO A 503 12.42 -8.49 30.26
CA PRO A 503 12.16 -9.10 31.55
C PRO A 503 11.20 -10.29 31.41
N THR A 504 11.70 -11.48 31.77
CA THR A 504 11.11 -12.74 32.29
C THR A 504 9.77 -13.29 31.77
N ASN A 505 8.90 -12.51 31.14
CA ASN A 505 7.71 -12.94 30.42
C ASN A 505 7.97 -12.64 28.94
N GLY A 506 8.05 -13.68 28.10
CA GLY A 506 8.59 -13.64 26.74
C GLY A 506 8.19 -12.42 25.87
N PRO A 507 9.00 -12.09 24.84
CA PRO A 507 8.88 -10.84 24.10
C PRO A 507 7.47 -10.67 23.53
N LEU A 508 6.74 -9.67 24.03
CA LEU A 508 5.51 -9.21 23.38
C LEU A 508 5.91 -8.67 22.00
N PRO A 509 5.31 -9.17 20.90
CA PRO A 509 5.61 -8.70 19.57
C PRO A 509 5.27 -7.21 19.44
N GLY A 510 6.21 -6.40 18.92
CA GLY A 510 6.01 -4.97 18.66
C GLY A 510 6.61 -4.01 19.71
N ILE A 511 7.32 -4.52 20.72
CA ILE A 511 8.02 -3.69 21.72
C ILE A 511 9.54 -3.76 21.50
N PHE A 512 10.18 -2.60 21.37
CA PHE A 512 11.61 -2.45 21.19
C PHE A 512 12.18 -1.59 22.31
N HIS A 513 13.28 -2.02 22.93
CA HIS A 513 13.95 -1.25 23.99
C HIS A 513 15.36 -0.90 23.55
N ARG A 514 15.77 0.37 23.69
CA ARG A 514 17.07 0.87 23.26
C ARG A 514 17.69 1.75 24.33
N ARG A 515 18.95 1.48 24.67
CA ARG A 515 19.74 2.31 25.58
C ARG A 515 20.72 3.18 24.80
N ARG A 516 20.79 4.48 25.11
CA ARG A 516 21.69 5.45 24.49
C ARG A 516 22.32 6.37 25.52
N GLU A 517 23.62 6.60 25.39
CA GLU A 517 24.31 7.64 26.14
C GLU A 517 24.20 8.96 25.38
N VAL A 518 23.88 10.05 26.08
CA VAL A 518 23.69 11.40 25.52
C VAL A 518 24.38 12.45 26.40
N ASP A 519 24.70 13.61 25.83
CA ASP A 519 25.28 14.74 26.57
C ASP A 519 24.21 15.50 27.38
N ASP A 520 23.03 15.72 26.78
CA ASP A 520 21.84 16.31 27.39
C ASP A 520 20.60 15.46 27.05
N ILE A 521 19.79 15.15 28.07
CA ILE A 521 18.61 14.28 27.91
C ILE A 521 17.56 14.89 26.98
N TYR A 522 17.26 16.18 27.10
CA TYR A 522 16.21 16.84 26.32
C TYR A 522 16.61 17.00 24.86
N GLU A 523 17.88 17.34 24.59
CA GLU A 523 18.44 17.35 23.24
C GLU A 523 18.45 15.94 22.63
N GLY A 524 18.82 14.93 23.43
CA GLY A 524 18.76 13.52 23.04
C GLY A 524 17.35 13.06 22.65
N MET A 525 16.33 13.43 23.45
CA MET A 525 14.92 13.17 23.13
C MET A 525 14.52 13.82 21.80
N SER A 526 14.86 15.08 21.60
CA SER A 526 14.58 15.81 20.36
C SER A 526 15.25 15.16 19.13
N HIS A 527 16.52 14.79 19.23
CA HIS A 527 17.24 14.10 18.16
C HIS A 527 16.61 12.76 17.81
N ILE A 528 16.18 11.98 18.81
CA ILE A 528 15.48 10.72 18.56
C ILE A 528 14.16 10.97 17.85
N CYS A 529 13.34 11.92 18.31
CA CYS A 529 12.07 12.22 17.64
C CYS A 529 12.24 12.77 16.21
N ARG A 530 13.36 13.41 15.87
CA ARG A 530 13.63 13.90 14.51
C ARG A 530 14.06 12.82 13.52
N TYR A 531 14.78 11.79 14.00
CA TYR A 531 15.49 10.85 13.13
C TYR A 531 15.08 9.40 13.29
N TYR A 532 14.38 9.05 14.38
CA TYR A 532 13.94 7.68 14.61
C TYR A 532 12.71 7.35 13.77
N GLY A 533 12.73 6.16 13.15
CA GLY A 533 11.64 5.66 12.32
C GLY A 533 12.16 4.92 11.09
N MET A 534 11.28 4.16 10.44
CA MET A 534 11.52 3.64 9.10
C MET A 534 10.38 4.12 8.19
N PRO A 535 10.65 4.44 6.90
CA PRO A 535 9.60 4.81 5.96
C PRO A 535 8.47 3.77 5.94
N GLY A 536 7.22 4.23 6.08
CA GLY A 536 6.02 3.37 6.18
C GLY A 536 5.68 2.91 7.60
N MET A 537 6.59 3.04 8.57
CA MET A 537 6.36 2.83 10.00
C MET A 537 7.05 3.94 10.80
N GLU A 538 6.66 5.18 10.51
CA GLU A 538 7.18 6.34 11.22
C GLU A 538 6.49 6.47 12.59
N PRO A 539 7.25 6.85 13.63
CA PRO A 539 6.65 7.20 14.90
C PRO A 539 5.75 8.42 14.70
N ASN A 540 4.60 8.40 15.36
CA ASN A 540 3.60 9.47 15.27
C ASN A 540 3.15 9.95 16.64
N THR A 541 3.59 9.28 17.71
CA THR A 541 3.19 9.55 19.08
C THR A 541 4.40 9.52 19.98
N VAL A 542 4.51 10.48 20.90
CA VAL A 542 5.54 10.54 21.93
C VAL A 542 4.87 10.44 23.29
N LEU A 543 5.25 9.42 24.07
CA LEU A 543 4.78 9.20 25.43
C LEU A 543 5.87 9.57 26.43
N LEU A 544 5.54 10.50 27.31
CA LEU A 544 6.40 11.04 28.34
C LEU A 544 5.67 11.02 29.69
N GLY A 545 6.44 11.00 30.77
CA GLY A 545 5.90 11.31 32.09
C GLY A 545 5.75 12.82 32.24
N TRP A 546 4.66 13.28 32.85
CA TRP A 546 4.53 14.67 33.27
C TRP A 546 5.56 14.98 34.35
N ALA A 547 6.31 16.06 34.16
CA ALA A 547 7.45 16.41 35.01
C ALA A 547 7.01 17.32 36.16
N ARG A 548 6.24 16.79 37.13
CA ARG A 548 5.94 17.50 38.39
C ARG A 548 7.26 17.98 38.99
N ASN A 549 7.42 19.30 39.16
CA ASN A 549 8.68 19.90 39.65
C ASN A 549 9.94 19.55 38.82
N SER A 550 9.87 19.63 37.48
CA SER A 550 11.04 19.47 36.59
C SER A 550 12.25 20.29 37.08
N ARG A 551 13.46 19.70 37.05
CA ARG A 551 14.71 20.42 37.38
C ARG A 551 14.95 21.60 36.44
N ASP A 552 14.58 21.44 35.17
CA ASP A 552 14.68 22.46 34.12
C ASP A 552 13.33 22.60 33.39
N PRO A 553 12.36 23.37 33.93
CA PRO A 553 11.03 23.54 33.32
C PRO A 553 11.08 24.16 31.93
N GLU A 554 12.03 25.07 31.69
CA GLU A 554 12.24 25.73 30.40
C GLU A 554 12.66 24.73 29.31
N LYS A 555 13.57 23.80 29.61
CA LYS A 555 13.99 22.76 28.65
C LYS A 555 12.86 21.78 28.35
N PHE A 556 12.05 21.42 29.35
CA PHE A 556 10.89 20.55 29.15
C PHE A 556 9.82 21.22 28.28
N ALA A 557 9.47 22.48 28.56
CA ALA A 557 8.55 23.24 27.72
C ALA A 557 9.11 23.44 26.30
N GLY A 558 10.42 23.68 26.17
CA GLY A 558 11.11 23.73 24.88
C GLY A 558 11.02 22.42 24.10
N LEU A 559 11.16 21.26 24.76
CA LEU A 559 10.95 19.95 24.16
C LEU A 559 9.51 19.80 23.67
N LEU A 560 8.50 20.11 24.50
CA LEU A 560 7.09 20.02 24.11
C LEU A 560 6.79 20.89 22.88
N HIS A 561 7.34 22.11 22.84
CA HIS A 561 7.19 22.98 21.68
C HIS A 561 7.80 22.35 20.42
N GLN A 562 9.01 21.80 20.51
CA GLN A 562 9.66 21.12 19.39
C GLN A 562 8.86 19.90 18.90
N LEU A 563 8.32 19.09 19.82
CA LEU A 563 7.47 17.94 19.46
C LEU A 563 6.20 18.39 18.73
N LYS A 564 5.61 19.51 19.15
CA LYS A 564 4.44 20.11 18.47
C LYS A 564 4.82 20.66 17.09
N THR A 565 5.98 21.30 16.92
CA THR A 565 6.49 21.74 15.60
C THR A 565 6.76 20.57 14.66
N LEU A 566 7.19 19.43 15.20
CA LEU A 566 7.38 18.18 14.44
C LEU A 566 6.07 17.43 14.17
N ASP A 567 4.94 17.99 14.59
CA ASP A 567 3.59 17.43 14.40
C ASP A 567 3.41 16.02 15.01
N TYR A 568 3.99 15.78 16.18
CA TYR A 568 3.75 14.56 16.95
C TYR A 568 2.49 14.65 17.80
N ASN A 569 1.83 13.51 17.99
CA ASN A 569 0.88 13.35 19.09
C ASN A 569 1.66 13.27 20.39
N ILE A 570 1.41 14.17 21.33
CA ILE A 570 2.11 14.24 22.60
C ILE A 570 1.18 13.71 23.70
N LEU A 571 1.66 12.69 24.40
CA LEU A 571 0.97 12.07 25.53
C LEU A 571 1.83 12.27 26.78
N LEU A 572 1.32 13.01 27.76
CA LEU A 572 2.00 13.26 29.03
C LEU A 572 1.20 12.58 30.12
N LEU A 573 1.75 11.50 30.69
CA LEU A 573 1.13 10.77 31.78
C LEU A 573 1.59 11.36 33.11
N ASP A 574 0.66 11.93 33.86
CA ASP A 574 0.83 12.30 35.25
C ASP A 574 0.29 11.17 36.14
N TYR A 575 1.21 10.38 36.68
CA TYR A 575 0.88 9.16 37.42
C TYR A 575 0.72 9.45 38.92
N ASP A 576 -0.42 9.07 39.48
CA ASP A 576 -0.66 9.13 40.92
C ASP A 576 0.05 7.95 41.62
N VAL A 577 1.01 8.25 42.49
CA VAL A 577 1.81 7.24 43.19
C VAL A 577 1.02 6.53 44.29
N GLU A 578 0.03 7.19 44.90
CA GLU A 578 -0.76 6.61 45.99
C GLU A 578 -1.90 5.77 45.44
N ARG A 579 -2.61 6.28 44.43
CA ARG A 579 -3.80 5.63 43.87
C ARG A 579 -3.48 4.73 42.67
N GLY A 580 -2.37 4.95 41.99
CA GLY A 580 -2.05 4.28 40.74
C GLY A 580 -3.13 4.48 39.67
N PHE A 581 -3.42 3.43 38.91
CA PHE A 581 -4.55 3.39 37.95
C PHE A 581 -5.88 2.93 38.60
N GLY A 582 -5.97 2.95 39.94
CA GLY A 582 -7.16 2.51 40.68
C GLY A 582 -7.63 1.09 40.34
N ASP A 583 -8.95 0.89 40.29
CA ASP A 583 -9.59 -0.40 39.96
C ASP A 583 -9.76 -0.60 38.44
N LYS A 584 -9.30 0.34 37.61
CA LYS A 584 -9.42 0.35 36.13
C LYS A 584 -10.88 0.26 35.66
N ARG A 585 -11.82 0.89 36.38
CA ARG A 585 -13.26 0.85 36.13
C ARG A 585 -13.84 2.11 35.52
N LEU A 586 -13.24 3.28 35.75
CA LEU A 586 -13.83 4.55 35.33
C LEU A 586 -12.82 5.43 34.57
N VAL A 587 -13.18 5.81 33.35
CA VAL A 587 -12.37 6.68 32.49
C VAL A 587 -13.18 7.94 32.14
N ASP A 588 -12.67 9.11 32.53
CA ASP A 588 -13.29 10.40 32.23
C ASP A 588 -12.57 11.11 31.08
N ILE A 589 -13.34 11.70 30.16
CA ILE A 589 -12.85 12.45 29.00
C ILE A 589 -13.35 13.88 29.10
N TRP A 590 -12.45 14.86 29.05
CA TRP A 590 -12.82 16.28 29.12
C TRP A 590 -12.68 16.99 27.78
N TRP A 591 -13.77 17.59 27.30
CA TRP A 591 -13.79 18.41 26.09
C TRP A 591 -13.77 19.91 26.42
N ARG A 592 -12.90 20.68 25.75
CA ARG A 592 -12.67 22.11 25.98
C ARG A 592 -12.85 23.00 24.73
N GLY A 593 -13.44 22.48 23.66
CA GLY A 593 -13.71 23.23 22.42
C GLY A 593 -12.62 23.14 21.34
N GLY A 594 -13.06 23.15 20.07
CA GLY A 594 -12.33 23.61 18.87
C GLY A 594 -10.99 22.97 18.46
N ASN A 595 -10.52 21.91 19.14
CA ASN A 595 -9.24 21.26 18.82
C ASN A 595 -9.39 19.78 18.43
N ASN A 596 -8.36 19.30 17.75
CA ASN A 596 -8.17 17.91 17.31
C ASN A 596 -7.88 16.91 18.45
N ASN A 597 -7.69 17.38 19.70
CA ASN A 597 -7.36 16.53 20.85
C ASN A 597 -8.45 15.50 21.15
N PHE A 598 -9.72 15.90 21.02
CA PHE A 598 -10.85 15.03 21.33
C PHE A 598 -10.87 13.79 20.43
N THR A 599 -10.67 14.00 19.13
CA THR A 599 -10.59 12.93 18.13
C THR A 599 -9.50 11.93 18.50
N LEU A 600 -8.27 12.40 18.80
CA LEU A 600 -7.19 11.53 19.24
C LEU A 600 -7.56 10.74 20.52
N MET A 601 -8.18 11.38 21.52
CA MET A 601 -8.61 10.68 22.73
C MET A 601 -9.57 9.53 22.43
N LEU A 602 -10.53 9.72 21.52
CA LEU A 602 -11.45 8.64 21.10
C LEU A 602 -10.69 7.47 20.47
N TYR A 603 -9.68 7.75 19.63
CA TYR A 603 -8.83 6.71 19.06
C TYR A 603 -8.01 5.98 20.14
N LEU A 604 -7.41 6.71 21.10
CA LEU A 604 -6.61 6.13 22.18
C LEU A 604 -7.45 5.22 23.09
N ILE A 605 -8.67 5.64 23.43
CA ILE A 605 -9.60 4.88 24.26
C ILE A 605 -9.88 3.50 23.67
N ARG A 606 -10.02 3.40 22.34
CA ARG A 606 -10.22 2.11 21.67
C ARG A 606 -9.07 1.13 21.94
N PHE A 607 -7.83 1.62 21.99
CA PHE A 607 -6.67 0.78 22.31
C PHE A 607 -6.65 0.42 23.81
N ILE A 608 -6.93 1.38 24.68
CA ILE A 608 -7.02 1.15 26.14
C ILE A 608 -8.07 0.08 26.45
N LEU A 609 -9.31 0.23 25.96
CA LEU A 609 -10.40 -0.73 26.17
C LEU A 609 -10.16 -2.10 25.50
N SER A 610 -9.20 -2.20 24.57
CA SER A 610 -8.81 -3.49 23.97
C SER A 610 -7.89 -4.31 24.87
N ALA A 611 -7.29 -3.70 25.90
CA ALA A 611 -6.51 -4.40 26.91
C ALA A 611 -7.45 -5.13 27.88
N ASP A 612 -7.14 -6.37 28.22
CA ASP A 612 -8.00 -7.24 29.04
C ASP A 612 -8.33 -6.62 30.42
N GLU A 613 -7.46 -5.75 30.92
CA GLU A 613 -7.57 -5.07 32.21
C GLU A 613 -8.55 -3.89 32.21
N TRP A 614 -8.79 -3.24 31.06
CA TRP A 614 -9.65 -2.07 30.92
C TRP A 614 -10.94 -2.38 30.14
N ALA A 615 -11.14 -3.62 29.70
CA ALA A 615 -12.24 -4.02 28.84
C ALA A 615 -13.64 -3.76 29.43
N SER A 616 -13.76 -3.73 30.76
CA SER A 616 -15.03 -3.44 31.48
C SER A 616 -15.11 -2.02 32.03
N ALA A 617 -14.22 -1.12 31.61
CA ALA A 617 -14.23 0.27 32.10
C ALA A 617 -15.41 1.05 31.53
N ARG A 618 -16.07 1.84 32.38
CA ARG A 618 -17.14 2.78 32.03
C ARG A 618 -16.51 4.10 31.58
N LEU A 619 -16.95 4.61 30.43
CA LEU A 619 -16.51 5.89 29.86
C LEU A 619 -17.51 7.00 30.14
N ARG A 620 -17.02 8.18 30.56
CA ARG A 620 -17.83 9.39 30.72
C ARG A 620 -17.20 10.57 29.97
N LEU A 621 -17.99 11.25 29.14
CA LEU A 621 -17.64 12.52 28.50
C LEU A 621 -18.16 13.68 29.36
N MET A 622 -17.24 14.53 29.80
CA MET A 622 -17.52 15.75 30.56
C MET A 622 -17.46 16.96 29.62
N VAL A 623 -18.58 17.70 29.53
CA VAL A 623 -18.68 18.95 28.76
C VAL A 623 -19.16 20.05 29.70
N VAL A 624 -18.37 21.12 29.85
CA VAL A 624 -18.81 22.33 30.54
C VAL A 624 -19.57 23.19 29.56
N ASN A 625 -20.78 23.59 29.92
CA ASN A 625 -21.65 24.40 29.10
C ASN A 625 -22.08 25.66 29.86
N ASP A 626 -21.61 26.81 29.39
CA ASP A 626 -21.96 28.11 29.96
C ASP A 626 -23.30 28.64 29.42
N ASP A 627 -23.81 28.10 28.30
CA ASP A 627 -25.09 28.49 27.71
C ASP A 627 -26.12 27.35 27.80
N SER A 628 -27.05 27.47 28.75
CA SER A 628 -28.11 26.48 28.98
C SER A 628 -28.92 26.10 27.72
N SER A 629 -29.02 26.99 26.72
CA SER A 629 -29.76 26.75 25.47
C SER A 629 -29.12 25.68 24.58
N LEU A 630 -27.80 25.49 24.68
CA LEU A 630 -27.03 24.55 23.85
C LEU A 630 -27.05 23.11 24.37
N THR A 631 -27.62 22.86 25.56
CA THR A 631 -27.55 21.56 26.25
C THR A 631 -28.06 20.40 25.37
N ASN A 632 -29.23 20.55 24.74
CA ASN A 632 -29.79 19.50 23.88
C ASN A 632 -28.96 19.27 22.61
N THR A 633 -28.40 20.32 22.05
CA THR A 633 -27.51 20.25 20.87
C THR A 633 -26.23 19.50 21.22
N ILE A 634 -25.65 19.77 22.39
CA ILE A 634 -24.46 19.08 22.91
C ILE A 634 -24.73 17.57 23.07
N TYR A 635 -25.86 17.19 23.70
CA TYR A 635 -26.22 15.77 23.85
C TYR A 635 -26.40 15.07 22.50
N LYS A 636 -27.16 15.67 21.56
CA LYS A 636 -27.39 15.10 20.23
C LYS A 636 -26.09 14.93 19.44
N SER A 637 -25.25 15.97 19.41
CA SER A 637 -23.97 15.94 18.69
C SER A 637 -23.00 14.93 19.29
N ALA A 638 -22.90 14.87 20.62
CA ALA A 638 -22.06 13.89 21.31
C ALA A 638 -22.52 12.45 21.03
N HIS A 639 -23.82 12.16 21.14
CA HIS A 639 -24.35 10.83 20.84
C HIS A 639 -24.11 10.42 19.38
N ARG A 640 -24.29 11.33 18.41
CA ARG A 640 -24.00 11.07 17.00
C ARG A 640 -22.53 10.67 16.79
N ILE A 641 -21.60 11.41 17.39
CA ILE A 641 -20.16 11.10 17.32
C ILE A 641 -19.90 9.71 17.93
N PHE A 642 -20.47 9.40 19.10
CA PHE A 642 -20.26 8.11 19.75
C PHE A 642 -20.84 6.93 18.99
N GLU A 643 -21.99 7.10 18.32
CA GLU A 643 -22.56 6.09 17.43
C GLU A 643 -21.68 5.81 16.22
N GLU A 644 -21.17 6.87 15.57
CA GLU A 644 -20.27 6.75 14.42
C GLU A 644 -18.96 6.04 14.77
N TYR A 645 -18.35 6.43 15.90
CA TYR A 645 -17.12 5.85 16.41
C TYR A 645 -17.34 4.50 17.14
N ARG A 646 -18.60 4.10 17.34
CA ARG A 646 -19.03 2.87 18.05
C ARG A 646 -18.45 2.75 19.45
N ILE A 647 -18.44 3.86 20.18
CA ILE A 647 -17.96 3.94 21.56
C ILE A 647 -19.17 4.11 22.48
N ILE A 648 -19.28 3.24 23.48
CA ILE A 648 -20.32 3.39 24.51
C ILE A 648 -19.77 4.36 25.55
N CYS A 649 -20.26 5.60 25.55
CA CYS A 649 -19.83 6.65 26.45
C CYS A 649 -21.04 7.38 27.03
N GLU A 650 -20.99 7.69 28.32
CA GLU A 650 -22.01 8.49 28.98
C GLU A 650 -21.69 9.97 28.89
N VAL A 651 -22.63 10.77 28.41
CA VAL A 651 -22.45 12.22 28.29
C VAL A 651 -22.94 12.89 29.57
N LYS A 652 -22.08 13.68 30.22
CA LYS A 652 -22.44 14.54 31.34
C LYS A 652 -22.16 15.99 30.98
N VAL A 653 -23.23 16.76 30.79
CA VAL A 653 -23.16 18.21 30.54
C VAL A 653 -23.28 18.94 31.87
N ILE A 654 -22.23 19.69 32.23
CA ILE A 654 -22.15 20.48 33.46
C ILE A 654 -22.58 21.91 33.12
N GLN A 655 -23.71 22.36 33.65
CA GLN A 655 -24.19 23.72 33.42
C GLN A 655 -23.46 24.71 34.34
N ASN A 656 -22.73 25.65 33.74
CA ASN A 656 -21.92 26.63 34.47
C ASN A 656 -22.35 28.08 34.20
N GLY A 657 -23.45 28.31 33.48
CA GLY A 657 -23.96 29.65 33.16
C GLY A 657 -24.44 30.48 34.37
N ILE A 658 -24.79 29.83 35.48
CA ILE A 658 -25.29 30.50 36.70
C ILE A 658 -24.18 30.68 37.74
N GLU A 659 -23.44 29.61 38.04
CA GLU A 659 -22.48 29.59 39.13
C GLU A 659 -21.09 30.15 38.74
N GLN A 660 -20.77 30.18 37.43
CA GLN A 660 -19.51 30.69 36.88
C GLN A 660 -18.27 30.18 37.65
N ARG A 661 -18.28 28.91 38.05
CA ARG A 661 -17.16 28.30 38.74
C ARG A 661 -15.97 28.18 37.79
N PRO A 662 -14.74 28.37 38.27
CA PRO A 662 -13.56 28.20 37.44
C PRO A 662 -13.38 26.70 37.10
N PHE A 663 -12.92 26.42 35.87
CA PHE A 663 -12.90 25.09 35.28
C PHE A 663 -12.10 24.06 36.12
N ASP A 664 -11.02 24.49 36.74
CA ASP A 664 -10.17 23.68 37.61
C ASP A 664 -10.89 23.16 38.85
N GLU A 665 -11.75 23.98 39.46
CA GLU A 665 -12.60 23.55 40.57
C GLU A 665 -13.62 22.49 40.12
N ILE A 666 -14.27 22.72 38.98
CA ILE A 666 -15.23 21.78 38.39
C ILE A 666 -14.55 20.44 38.08
N LEU A 667 -13.38 20.48 37.44
CA LEU A 667 -12.58 19.31 37.09
C LEU A 667 -12.23 18.47 38.32
N ARG A 668 -11.79 19.11 39.41
CA ARG A 668 -11.43 18.44 40.66
C ARG A 668 -12.62 17.76 41.33
N VAL A 669 -13.77 18.43 41.35
CA VAL A 669 -14.98 17.89 41.99
C VAL A 669 -15.52 16.70 41.20
N GLU A 670 -15.58 16.81 39.87
CA GLU A 670 -16.29 15.84 39.03
C GLU A 670 -15.48 14.59 38.67
N SER A 671 -14.15 14.72 38.55
CA SER A 671 -13.26 13.62 38.20
C SER A 671 -12.46 13.07 39.39
N ARG A 672 -12.84 13.41 40.63
CA ARG A 672 -12.19 12.89 41.84
C ARG A 672 -12.20 11.36 41.93
N GLU A 673 -13.27 10.71 41.47
CA GLU A 673 -13.43 9.26 41.55
C GLU A 673 -12.91 8.53 40.31
N ALA A 674 -12.44 9.22 39.27
CA ALA A 674 -11.94 8.59 38.05
C ALA A 674 -10.62 7.83 38.30
N ASP A 675 -10.45 6.69 37.62
CA ASP A 675 -9.21 5.90 37.64
C ASP A 675 -8.20 6.39 36.59
N LEU A 676 -8.71 6.95 35.48
CA LEU A 676 -7.94 7.62 34.45
C LEU A 676 -8.73 8.82 33.91
N VAL A 677 -8.10 9.99 33.85
CA VAL A 677 -8.67 11.20 33.26
C VAL A 677 -7.92 11.52 31.97
N LEU A 678 -8.62 11.78 30.86
CA LEU A 678 -8.04 12.29 29.62
C LEU A 678 -8.42 13.76 29.45
N LEU A 679 -7.42 14.61 29.31
CA LEU A 679 -7.59 16.06 29.19
C LEU A 679 -6.72 16.63 28.07
N GLY A 680 -7.30 17.52 27.27
CA GLY A 680 -6.56 18.21 26.21
C GLY A 680 -5.54 19.17 26.80
N LEU A 681 -4.30 19.11 26.33
CA LEU A 681 -3.28 20.07 26.71
C LEU A 681 -3.69 21.45 26.14
N PRO A 682 -3.80 22.50 26.97
CA PRO A 682 -4.08 23.84 26.47
C PRO A 682 -2.92 24.37 25.63
N GLU A 683 -3.18 25.40 24.83
CA GLU A 683 -2.11 26.07 24.09
C GLU A 683 -1.07 26.65 25.04
N MET A 684 0.20 26.42 24.70
CA MET A 684 1.33 26.92 25.48
C MET A 684 1.61 28.36 25.08
N ASP A 685 1.67 29.25 26.06
CA ASP A 685 2.15 30.62 25.89
C ASP A 685 3.67 30.59 25.67
N LEU A 686 4.11 30.98 24.46
CA LEU A 686 5.50 30.93 24.02
C LEU A 686 6.36 32.03 24.64
N ASP A 687 5.75 33.09 25.19
CA ASP A 687 6.48 34.21 25.74
C ASP A 687 7.06 33.91 27.13
N ARG A 688 6.48 32.94 27.86
CA ARG A 688 6.93 32.50 29.21
C ARG A 688 6.76 31.00 29.46
N PRO A 689 7.56 30.14 28.80
CA PRO A 689 7.42 28.68 28.87
C PRO A 689 7.56 28.09 30.29
N GLY A 690 8.38 28.70 31.15
CA GLY A 690 8.57 28.26 32.53
C GLY A 690 7.37 28.52 33.45
N ASP A 691 6.53 29.51 33.15
CA ASP A 691 5.33 29.83 33.93
C ASP A 691 4.17 28.89 33.60
N PHE A 692 4.12 28.34 32.38
CA PHE A 692 3.10 27.40 31.94
C PHE A 692 3.09 26.13 32.80
N VAL A 693 4.25 25.47 32.95
CA VAL A 693 4.37 24.23 33.73
C VAL A 693 3.97 24.45 35.18
N LYS A 694 4.40 25.57 35.80
CA LYS A 694 4.09 25.91 37.19
C LYS A 694 2.61 26.21 37.41
N ARG A 695 1.97 26.95 36.51
CA ARG A 695 0.53 27.25 36.60
C ARG A 695 -0.30 25.97 36.44
N PHE A 696 0.10 25.11 35.51
CA PHE A 696 -0.64 23.88 35.23
C PHE A 696 -0.45 22.81 36.32
N ASP A 697 0.75 22.71 36.91
CA ASP A 697 1.01 21.86 38.09
C ASP A 697 0.05 22.17 39.25
N HIS A 698 -0.25 23.45 39.49
CA HIS A 698 -1.21 23.82 40.53
C HIS A 698 -2.61 23.29 40.24
N ILE A 699 -3.05 23.33 38.97
CA ILE A 699 -4.39 22.90 38.54
C ILE A 699 -4.60 21.40 38.74
N ILE A 700 -3.60 20.57 38.40
CA ILE A 700 -3.73 19.11 38.32
C ILE A 700 -3.25 18.34 39.57
N SER A 701 -2.61 19.03 40.53
CA SER A 701 -1.98 18.41 41.71
C SER A 701 -2.89 17.50 42.56
N ASP A 702 -4.19 17.77 42.59
CA ASP A 702 -5.20 17.06 43.40
C ASP A 702 -6.03 16.02 42.60
N LEU A 703 -5.72 15.80 41.33
CA LEU A 703 -6.39 14.80 40.49
C LEU A 703 -5.65 13.45 40.57
N GLY A 704 -6.39 12.35 40.35
CA GLY A 704 -5.80 11.02 40.17
C GLY A 704 -4.96 10.91 38.88
N THR A 705 -4.66 9.70 38.44
CA THR A 705 -3.84 9.50 37.22
C THR A 705 -4.46 10.18 36.00
N LEU A 706 -3.69 11.08 35.38
CA LEU A 706 -4.14 12.00 34.32
C LEU A 706 -3.27 11.82 33.07
N LEU A 707 -3.91 11.71 31.91
CA LEU A 707 -3.28 11.75 30.61
C LEU A 707 -3.57 13.09 29.93
N LEU A 708 -2.54 13.90 29.77
CA LEU A 708 -2.61 15.10 28.96
C LEU A 708 -2.31 14.76 27.51
N VAL A 709 -3.18 15.23 26.61
CA VAL A 709 -3.14 14.87 25.20
C VAL A 709 -3.03 16.13 24.34
N SER A 710 -2.03 16.17 23.47
CA SER A 710 -1.94 17.12 22.36
C SER A 710 -1.91 16.35 21.06
N ALA A 711 -2.91 16.52 20.20
CA ALA A 711 -3.01 15.87 18.91
C ALA A 711 -2.23 16.61 17.83
N SER A 712 -1.74 15.85 16.86
CA SER A 712 -1.13 16.38 15.64
C SER A 712 -2.17 16.82 14.61
N SER A 713 -1.75 17.59 13.62
CA SER A 713 -2.58 18.09 12.52
C SER A 713 -3.28 16.98 11.71
N TYR A 714 -2.83 15.73 11.88
CA TYR A 714 -3.42 14.54 11.27
C TYR A 714 -4.90 14.31 11.63
N PHE A 715 -5.30 14.66 12.85
CA PHE A 715 -6.67 14.42 13.34
C PHE A 715 -7.60 15.60 13.06
N GLU A 716 -8.82 15.31 12.63
CA GLU A 716 -9.87 16.31 12.42
C GLU A 716 -10.33 16.95 13.74
N THR A 717 -10.82 18.18 13.65
CA THR A 717 -11.47 18.85 14.77
C THR A 717 -12.94 18.47 14.82
N LEU A 718 -13.37 17.83 15.90
CA LEU A 718 -14.77 17.51 16.14
C LEU A 718 -15.43 18.63 16.96
N TYR A 719 -16.55 19.15 16.47
CA TYR A 719 -17.32 20.19 17.12
C TYR A 719 -18.54 19.62 17.85
N ILE A 720 -18.61 19.89 19.16
CA ILE A 720 -19.80 19.61 19.97
C ILE A 720 -20.63 20.90 20.07
N GLY A 721 -21.09 21.41 18.93
CA GLY A 721 -22.11 22.48 18.84
C GLY A 721 -21.66 23.93 19.07
N VAL A 722 -20.36 24.24 19.13
CA VAL A 722 -19.84 25.62 19.25
C VAL A 722 -18.66 25.83 18.30
N GLU A 723 -18.81 26.73 17.33
CA GLU A 723 -17.78 27.06 16.32
C GLU A 723 -17.16 28.42 16.66
N VAL A 724 -15.83 28.49 16.81
CA VAL A 724 -15.11 29.75 17.05
C VAL A 724 -14.42 30.15 15.74
N GLN A 725 -14.91 31.22 15.10
CA GLN A 725 -14.31 31.78 13.89
C GLN A 725 -13.00 32.50 14.21
N ALA A 726 -11.89 32.08 13.60
CA ALA A 726 -10.60 32.76 13.69
C ALA A 726 -10.41 33.79 12.55
N GLU A 727 -9.99 35.00 12.91
CA GLU A 727 -9.75 36.14 12.00
C GLU A 727 -8.57 35.89 11.04
N ARG A 728 -8.75 36.20 9.74
CA ARG A 728 -7.68 36.24 8.73
C ARG A 728 -7.27 37.71 8.46
N PRO A 729 -5.98 38.06 8.41
CA PRO A 729 -5.54 39.43 8.18
C PRO A 729 -5.61 39.83 6.70
N ALA A 730 -6.20 41.00 6.45
CA ALA A 730 -6.27 41.65 5.15
C ALA A 730 -5.13 42.66 5.00
N ALA A 731 -4.19 42.42 4.07
CA ALA A 731 -3.36 43.47 3.46
C ALA A 731 -2.59 42.93 2.24
N ALA A 732 -2.96 43.39 1.05
CA ALA A 732 -2.07 43.92 0.01
C ALA A 732 -2.83 43.97 -1.33
N MET A 733 -3.14 45.19 -1.75
CA MET A 733 -3.78 45.53 -3.02
C MET A 733 -2.70 45.97 -4.03
N GLN A 734 -2.92 45.58 -5.29
CA GLN A 734 -2.49 46.25 -6.53
C GLN A 734 -0.99 46.52 -6.75
N GLU A 735 -0.33 45.57 -7.41
CA GLU A 735 0.76 45.86 -8.36
C GLU A 735 0.43 45.25 -9.73
N ALA A 736 0.78 45.97 -10.79
CA ALA A 736 0.60 45.52 -12.17
C ALA A 736 1.37 44.21 -12.41
N LEU A 737 0.66 43.21 -12.94
CA LEU A 737 1.16 41.85 -13.13
C LEU A 737 2.35 41.82 -14.12
N PRO A 738 3.52 41.25 -13.75
CA PRO A 738 4.71 41.25 -14.60
C PRO A 738 4.54 40.40 -15.88
N ALA A 739 5.39 40.67 -16.87
CA ALA A 739 5.50 39.90 -18.11
C ALA A 739 5.99 38.46 -17.81
N MET A 740 5.49 37.46 -18.56
CA MET A 740 5.97 36.08 -18.46
C MET A 740 7.33 35.95 -19.14
N GLU A 741 8.40 36.26 -18.42
CA GLU A 741 9.78 35.96 -18.84
C GLU A 741 10.27 34.70 -18.11
N LEU A 742 10.69 33.67 -18.84
CA LEU A 742 11.38 32.54 -18.21
C LEU A 742 12.80 33.01 -17.82
N PRO A 743 13.17 32.92 -16.54
CA PRO A 743 14.49 33.36 -16.07
C PRO A 743 15.64 32.55 -16.70
N ALA A 744 16.86 33.10 -16.61
CA ALA A 744 18.05 32.56 -17.28
C ALA A 744 18.28 31.05 -16.99
N LEU A 745 18.53 30.29 -18.06
CA LEU A 745 18.80 28.86 -18.02
C LEU A 745 20.31 28.58 -17.99
N PRO A 746 20.75 27.52 -17.30
CA PRO A 746 22.13 27.05 -17.38
C PRO A 746 22.35 26.32 -18.71
N LEU A 747 22.70 27.06 -19.76
CA LEU A 747 22.89 26.51 -21.11
C LEU A 747 24.15 25.61 -21.19
N PRO A 748 24.14 24.54 -22.02
CA PRO A 748 25.32 23.73 -22.34
C PRO A 748 26.44 24.56 -23.02
N GLY A 749 27.67 24.07 -22.99
CA GLY A 749 28.86 24.74 -23.53
C GLY A 749 28.92 24.78 -25.06
N ASP A 750 28.36 23.77 -25.76
CA ASP A 750 28.27 23.74 -27.23
C ASP A 750 27.27 24.80 -27.74
N GLU A 751 27.78 25.80 -28.44
CA GLU A 751 27.03 26.93 -29.00
C GLU A 751 25.80 26.51 -29.82
N ARG A 752 25.87 25.37 -30.53
CA ARG A 752 24.76 24.88 -31.38
C ARG A 752 23.61 24.33 -30.53
N ILE A 753 23.94 23.64 -29.45
CA ILE A 753 22.96 23.09 -28.52
C ILE A 753 22.33 24.24 -27.71
N ALA A 754 23.15 25.19 -27.26
CA ALA A 754 22.70 26.39 -26.58
C ALA A 754 21.71 27.20 -27.46
N PHE A 755 22.05 27.44 -28.73
CA PHE A 755 21.17 28.14 -29.68
C PHE A 755 19.83 27.43 -29.89
N THR A 756 19.86 26.09 -30.03
CA THR A 756 18.64 25.28 -30.21
C THR A 756 17.72 25.37 -28.99
N LEU A 757 18.29 25.30 -27.78
CA LEU A 757 17.54 25.40 -26.53
C LEU A 757 16.95 26.81 -26.31
N GLU A 758 17.70 27.86 -26.67
CA GLU A 758 17.23 29.24 -26.52
C GLU A 758 16.08 29.55 -27.51
N THR A 759 16.18 29.05 -28.75
CA THR A 759 15.09 29.18 -29.74
C THR A 759 13.82 28.45 -29.27
N PHE A 760 13.98 27.26 -28.68
CA PHE A 760 12.87 26.51 -28.10
C PHE A 760 12.25 27.26 -26.91
N LYS A 761 13.08 27.82 -26.01
CA LYS A 761 12.65 28.63 -24.86
C LYS A 761 11.79 29.81 -25.32
N GLN A 762 12.25 30.61 -26.28
CA GLN A 762 11.52 31.76 -26.80
C GLN A 762 10.17 31.37 -27.41
N SER A 763 10.14 30.24 -28.11
CA SER A 763 8.91 29.72 -28.71
C SER A 763 7.90 29.27 -27.64
N LEU A 764 8.39 28.66 -26.55
CA LEU A 764 7.56 28.29 -25.39
C LEU A 764 7.03 29.51 -24.64
N GLU A 765 7.84 30.56 -24.46
CA GLU A 765 7.40 31.83 -23.87
C GLU A 765 6.29 32.48 -24.69
N THR A 766 6.41 32.44 -26.02
CA THR A 766 5.40 32.96 -26.95
C THR A 766 4.08 32.19 -26.83
N ALA A 767 4.14 30.86 -26.74
CA ALA A 767 2.97 30.01 -26.54
C ALA A 767 2.24 30.31 -25.21
N LEU A 768 2.99 30.44 -24.11
CA LEU A 768 2.44 30.78 -22.80
C LEU A 768 1.83 32.20 -22.80
N ALA A 769 2.50 33.17 -23.43
CA ALA A 769 1.99 34.53 -23.55
C ALA A 769 0.67 34.58 -24.34
N GLY A 770 0.59 33.83 -25.45
CA GLY A 770 -0.64 33.67 -26.23
C GLY A 770 -1.76 33.07 -25.39
N HIS A 771 -1.49 32.02 -24.61
CA HIS A 771 -2.50 31.42 -23.73
C HIS A 771 -3.05 32.40 -22.69
N ARG A 772 -2.16 33.20 -22.09
CA ARG A 772 -2.56 34.23 -21.12
C ARG A 772 -3.46 35.30 -21.77
N GLN A 773 -3.05 35.83 -22.92
CA GLN A 773 -3.72 36.95 -23.57
C GLN A 773 -5.07 36.55 -24.18
N ASP A 774 -5.11 35.39 -24.85
CA ASP A 774 -6.28 35.01 -25.65
C ASP A 774 -7.34 34.26 -24.84
N TYR A 775 -6.94 33.56 -23.77
CA TYR A 775 -7.84 32.71 -22.99
C TYR A 775 -7.90 33.11 -21.52
N LEU A 776 -6.79 33.07 -20.79
CA LEU A 776 -6.80 33.20 -19.33
C LEU A 776 -7.34 34.55 -18.85
N ALA A 777 -6.96 35.65 -19.50
CA ALA A 777 -7.49 36.98 -19.20
C ALA A 777 -9.00 37.10 -19.46
N ARG A 778 -9.53 36.38 -20.46
CA ARG A 778 -10.97 36.37 -20.77
C ARG A 778 -11.74 35.55 -19.74
N ILE A 779 -11.16 34.44 -19.26
CA ILE A 779 -11.75 33.61 -18.20
C ILE A 779 -11.76 34.37 -16.88
N GLU A 780 -10.67 35.05 -16.53
CA GLU A 780 -10.59 35.94 -15.36
C GLU A 780 -11.66 37.04 -15.43
N ALA A 781 -11.75 37.75 -16.55
CA ALA A 781 -12.77 38.79 -16.75
C ALA A 781 -14.20 38.24 -16.68
N ALA A 782 -14.44 37.04 -17.21
CA ALA A 782 -15.74 36.38 -17.13
C ALA A 782 -16.08 35.98 -15.68
N THR A 783 -15.08 35.59 -14.88
CA THR A 783 -15.27 35.25 -13.45
C THR A 783 -15.52 36.49 -12.58
N LEU A 784 -14.93 37.63 -12.94
CA LEU A 784 -15.12 38.89 -12.21
C LEU A 784 -16.42 39.64 -12.58
N ARG A 785 -17.00 39.38 -13.75
CA ARG A 785 -18.21 40.08 -14.23
C ARG A 785 -19.41 40.01 -13.26
N PRO A 786 -19.76 38.85 -12.66
CA PRO A 786 -20.83 38.78 -11.65
C PRO A 786 -20.51 39.59 -10.39
N VAL A 787 -19.24 39.62 -9.98
CA VAL A 787 -18.76 40.39 -8.81
C VAL A 787 -18.95 41.89 -9.07
N GLU A 788 -18.62 42.37 -10.28
CA GLU A 788 -18.83 43.77 -10.67
C GLU A 788 -20.32 44.14 -10.77
N ALA A 789 -21.16 43.23 -11.29
CA ALA A 789 -22.61 43.44 -11.35
C ALA A 789 -23.22 43.58 -9.94
N LEU A 790 -22.80 42.73 -8.99
CA LEU A 790 -23.21 42.83 -7.59
C LEU A 790 -22.72 44.11 -6.93
N ASP A 791 -21.49 44.54 -7.20
CA ASP A 791 -20.93 45.80 -6.69
C ASP A 791 -21.78 47.02 -7.09
N GLN A 792 -22.21 47.08 -8.35
CA GLN A 792 -23.10 48.14 -8.85
C GLN A 792 -24.50 48.07 -8.25
N LEU A 793 -25.04 46.86 -8.09
CA LEU A 793 -26.37 46.60 -7.52
C LEU A 793 -26.43 47.01 -6.05
N ILE A 794 -25.42 46.62 -5.27
CA ILE A 794 -25.30 46.97 -3.84
C ILE A 794 -25.17 48.49 -3.70
N GLY A 795 -24.32 49.12 -4.51
CA GLY A 795 -24.23 50.59 -4.55
C GLY A 795 -25.59 51.26 -4.77
N ARG A 796 -26.34 50.82 -5.78
CA ARG A 796 -27.65 51.38 -6.11
C ARG A 796 -28.67 51.23 -4.97
N ILE A 797 -28.72 50.07 -4.31
CA ILE A 797 -29.69 49.78 -3.26
C ILE A 797 -29.39 50.60 -2.00
N PHE A 798 -28.14 50.63 -1.56
CA PHE A 798 -27.76 51.38 -0.36
C PHE A 798 -27.83 52.90 -0.59
N GLU A 799 -27.50 53.41 -1.79
CA GLU A 799 -27.72 54.82 -2.14
C GLU A 799 -29.20 55.22 -2.08
N ASN A 800 -30.12 54.35 -2.51
CA ASN A 800 -31.56 54.61 -2.44
C ASN A 800 -32.08 54.63 -0.99
N LEU A 801 -31.54 53.76 -0.12
CA LEU A 801 -31.87 53.74 1.30
C LEU A 801 -31.33 54.96 2.05
N GLU A 802 -30.12 55.43 1.70
CA GLU A 802 -29.47 56.59 2.32
C GLU A 802 -30.17 57.93 2.00
N LYS A 803 -30.82 58.05 0.83
CA LYS A 803 -31.52 59.27 0.40
C LYS A 803 -32.88 59.53 1.09
N SER A 804 -33.43 58.58 1.85
CA SER A 804 -34.82 58.66 2.36
C SER A 804 -35.02 58.62 3.90
N PRO A 805 -34.14 59.19 4.75
CA PRO A 805 -34.23 59.03 6.21
C PRO A 805 -35.38 59.81 6.89
N GLY A 806 -36.11 60.66 6.16
CA GLY A 806 -37.16 61.55 6.69
C GLY A 806 -38.61 61.07 6.53
N GLU A 807 -38.86 59.89 5.96
CA GLU A 807 -40.25 59.45 5.65
C GLU A 807 -41.00 58.85 6.87
N ASP A 808 -42.33 58.83 6.84
CA ASP A 808 -43.17 58.19 7.87
C ASP A 808 -42.89 56.68 8.03
N LYS A 809 -43.09 56.11 9.22
CA LYS A 809 -42.88 54.67 9.51
C LYS A 809 -43.45 53.70 8.44
N PRO A 810 -44.67 53.88 7.90
CA PRO A 810 -45.22 53.00 6.87
C PRO A 810 -44.48 53.09 5.54
N LYS A 811 -44.00 54.29 5.18
CA LYS A 811 -43.27 54.54 3.93
C LYS A 811 -41.86 53.94 3.99
N ARG A 812 -41.15 54.06 5.12
CA ARG A 812 -39.85 53.40 5.36
C ARG A 812 -39.94 51.88 5.23
N ARG A 813 -40.97 51.26 5.82
CA ARG A 813 -41.21 49.82 5.72
C ARG A 813 -41.47 49.38 4.28
N LYS A 814 -42.27 50.15 3.54
CA LYS A 814 -42.54 49.90 2.11
C LYS A 814 -41.30 50.06 1.23
N LEU A 815 -40.48 51.08 1.50
CA LEU A 815 -39.20 51.29 0.80
C LEU A 815 -38.24 50.12 1.04
N LEU A 816 -38.10 49.67 2.29
CA LEU A 816 -37.21 48.57 2.65
C LEU A 816 -37.66 47.24 2.05
N ALA A 817 -38.96 46.92 2.12
CA ALA A 817 -39.51 45.73 1.49
C ALA A 817 -39.32 45.73 -0.04
N ARG A 818 -39.44 46.91 -0.68
CA ARG A 818 -39.14 47.08 -2.10
C ARG A 818 -37.65 46.88 -2.40
N SER A 819 -36.76 47.47 -1.61
CA SER A 819 -35.31 47.30 -1.76
C SER A 819 -34.87 45.85 -1.57
N HIS A 820 -35.44 45.14 -0.60
CA HIS A 820 -35.18 43.71 -0.38
C HIS A 820 -35.67 42.86 -1.57
N SER A 821 -36.85 43.18 -2.11
CA SER A 821 -37.41 42.47 -3.27
C SER A 821 -36.60 42.74 -4.55
N ASP A 822 -36.16 43.98 -4.77
CA ASP A 822 -35.32 44.35 -5.91
C ASP A 822 -33.92 43.72 -5.80
N PHE A 823 -33.34 43.69 -4.58
CA PHE A 823 -32.09 42.97 -4.30
C PHE A 823 -32.18 41.50 -4.72
N LEU A 824 -33.16 40.76 -4.20
CA LEU A 824 -33.32 39.33 -4.48
C LEU A 824 -33.59 39.06 -5.96
N TYR A 825 -34.42 39.88 -6.61
CA TYR A 825 -34.74 39.74 -8.02
C TYR A 825 -33.50 39.97 -8.91
N GLN A 826 -32.81 41.09 -8.72
CA GLN A 826 -31.67 41.46 -9.56
C GLN A 826 -30.48 40.52 -9.30
N THR A 827 -30.23 40.13 -8.05
CA THR A 827 -29.21 39.13 -7.72
C THR A 827 -29.51 37.79 -8.38
N ARG A 828 -30.76 37.30 -8.33
CA ARG A 828 -31.16 36.07 -9.03
C ARG A 828 -30.91 36.17 -10.54
N GLN A 829 -31.15 37.33 -11.15
CA GLN A 829 -30.83 37.54 -12.56
C GLN A 829 -29.32 37.46 -12.83
N VAL A 830 -28.47 38.05 -11.98
CA VAL A 830 -27.01 37.99 -12.12
C VAL A 830 -26.49 36.55 -12.07
N PHE A 831 -26.92 35.76 -11.07
CA PHE A 831 -26.49 34.36 -10.94
C PHE A 831 -27.14 33.45 -12.00
N GLY A 832 -28.38 33.72 -12.40
CA GLY A 832 -29.05 33.01 -13.48
C GLY A 832 -28.38 33.24 -14.84
N ASP A 833 -28.04 34.48 -15.17
CA ASP A 833 -27.28 34.81 -16.38
C ASP A 833 -25.88 34.19 -16.36
N TRP A 834 -25.23 34.13 -15.19
CA TRP A 834 -23.97 33.42 -15.03
C TRP A 834 -24.14 31.93 -15.37
N ARG A 835 -25.14 31.29 -14.76
CA ARG A 835 -25.45 29.87 -14.92
C ARG A 835 -25.82 29.48 -16.35
N GLU A 836 -26.69 30.24 -17.00
CA GLU A 836 -27.27 29.88 -18.31
C GLU A 836 -26.45 30.40 -19.50
N LYS A 837 -25.84 31.58 -19.40
CA LYS A 837 -25.19 32.25 -20.54
C LYS A 837 -23.67 32.28 -20.43
N GLN A 838 -23.14 32.56 -19.24
CA GLN A 838 -21.69 32.77 -19.09
C GLN A 838 -20.90 31.47 -18.92
N LEU A 839 -21.44 30.48 -18.19
CA LEU A 839 -20.78 29.19 -18.01
C LEU A 839 -20.51 28.45 -19.34
N PRO A 840 -21.46 28.33 -20.29
CA PRO A 840 -21.17 27.69 -21.58
C PRO A 840 -20.09 28.41 -22.38
N ALA A 841 -20.04 29.74 -22.32
CA ALA A 841 -19.00 30.52 -22.97
C ALA A 841 -17.62 30.35 -22.29
N GLN A 842 -17.59 30.25 -20.95
CA GLN A 842 -16.38 29.93 -20.19
C GLN A 842 -15.87 28.53 -20.50
N ARG A 843 -16.77 27.54 -20.64
CA ARG A 843 -16.43 26.17 -21.05
C ARG A 843 -15.66 26.16 -22.36
N GLN A 844 -16.22 26.79 -23.39
CA GLN A 844 -15.57 26.85 -24.71
C GLN A 844 -14.19 27.51 -24.63
N LEU A 845 -14.07 28.63 -23.89
CA LEU A 845 -12.78 29.32 -23.72
C LEU A 845 -11.74 28.48 -22.99
N LEU A 846 -12.16 27.67 -22.01
CA LEU A 846 -11.29 26.75 -21.28
C LEU A 846 -10.83 25.58 -22.18
N GLU A 847 -11.76 24.97 -22.91
CA GLU A 847 -11.46 23.88 -23.86
C GLU A 847 -10.50 24.36 -24.96
N ASP A 848 -10.82 25.47 -25.63
CA ASP A 848 -9.97 26.07 -26.67
C ASP A 848 -8.57 26.42 -26.12
N GLY A 849 -8.51 26.97 -24.90
CA GLY A 849 -7.28 27.37 -24.25
C GLY A 849 -6.38 26.17 -23.90
N VAL A 850 -6.97 25.07 -23.44
CA VAL A 850 -6.29 23.81 -23.12
C VAL A 850 -5.79 23.12 -24.39
N GLU A 851 -6.65 23.00 -25.40
CA GLU A 851 -6.29 22.37 -26.68
C GLU A 851 -5.16 23.13 -27.38
N MET A 852 -5.22 24.47 -27.36
CA MET A 852 -4.16 25.32 -27.92
C MET A 852 -2.82 25.08 -27.22
N LEU A 853 -2.79 25.07 -25.88
CA LEU A 853 -1.57 24.86 -25.10
C LEU A 853 -0.95 23.47 -25.36
N LEU A 854 -1.78 22.42 -25.35
CA LEU A 854 -1.35 21.05 -25.61
C LEU A 854 -0.85 20.89 -27.05
N GLY A 855 -1.55 21.48 -28.01
CA GLY A 855 -1.20 21.47 -29.43
C GLY A 855 0.12 22.15 -29.71
N GLN A 856 0.28 23.40 -29.27
CA GLN A 856 1.51 24.17 -29.47
C GLN A 856 2.72 23.49 -28.81
N LEU A 857 2.59 22.96 -27.59
CA LEU A 857 3.71 22.24 -26.97
C LEU A 857 4.11 20.99 -27.76
N SER A 858 3.12 20.22 -28.22
CA SER A 858 3.36 19.02 -29.04
C SER A 858 4.06 19.37 -30.36
N GLU A 859 3.64 20.47 -31.01
CA GLU A 859 4.25 20.98 -32.24
C GLU A 859 5.69 21.47 -32.01
N LEU A 860 5.94 22.20 -30.92
CA LEU A 860 7.29 22.68 -30.58
C LEU A 860 8.27 21.52 -30.33
N VAL A 861 7.83 20.46 -29.65
CA VAL A 861 8.63 19.26 -29.45
C VAL A 861 8.82 18.50 -30.78
N ALA A 862 7.78 18.40 -31.61
CA ALA A 862 7.88 17.75 -32.92
C ALA A 862 8.83 18.50 -33.88
N ALA A 863 8.84 19.83 -33.85
CA ALA A 863 9.72 20.69 -34.64
C ALA A 863 11.20 20.60 -34.20
N SER A 864 11.46 20.12 -32.98
CA SER A 864 12.82 19.93 -32.48
C SER A 864 13.54 18.76 -33.19
N PRO A 865 14.88 18.84 -33.37
CA PRO A 865 15.64 17.81 -34.07
C PRO A 865 15.58 16.46 -33.36
N GLU A 866 15.50 15.37 -34.13
CA GLU A 866 15.40 14.00 -33.57
C GLU A 866 16.61 13.65 -32.69
N ARG A 867 17.80 14.04 -33.15
CA ARG A 867 19.05 13.76 -32.46
C ARG A 867 19.97 14.98 -32.50
N LEU A 868 20.63 15.24 -31.39
CA LEU A 868 21.72 16.21 -31.30
C LEU A 868 23.05 15.47 -31.26
N SER A 869 24.00 15.91 -32.09
CA SER A 869 25.36 15.36 -32.11
C SER A 869 26.26 16.15 -31.19
N ILE A 870 26.76 15.52 -30.12
CA ILE A 870 27.79 16.07 -29.25
C ILE A 870 29.15 15.58 -29.75
N TYR A 871 30.10 16.50 -29.93
CA TYR A 871 31.46 16.19 -30.40
C TYR A 871 32.44 16.27 -29.23
N TYR A 872 33.31 15.28 -29.11
CA TYR A 872 34.30 15.19 -28.03
C TYR A 872 35.73 15.28 -28.57
N GLU A 873 36.52 16.09 -27.91
CA GLU A 873 37.93 16.26 -28.15
C GLU A 873 38.78 15.25 -27.36
N LYS A 874 40.08 15.25 -27.64
CA LYS A 874 41.03 14.35 -26.97
C LYS A 874 41.13 14.62 -25.46
N ALA A 875 40.85 15.85 -25.02
CA ALA A 875 40.88 16.27 -23.62
C ALA A 875 39.79 15.56 -22.79
N ASP A 876 38.62 15.30 -23.38
CA ASP A 876 37.44 14.75 -22.68
C ASP A 876 37.60 13.26 -22.31
N PHE A 877 38.58 12.58 -22.92
CA PHE A 877 38.92 11.19 -22.61
C PHE A 877 40.06 11.05 -21.60
N GLN A 878 40.44 12.12 -20.89
CA GLN A 878 41.39 12.03 -19.78
C GLN A 878 40.79 11.24 -18.61
N SER A 879 41.63 10.41 -17.97
CA SER A 879 41.21 9.56 -16.85
C SER A 879 41.27 10.36 -15.56
N ALA A 880 40.14 10.49 -14.86
CA ALA A 880 40.08 11.17 -13.56
C ALA A 880 40.43 10.20 -12.42
N ALA A 881 40.84 10.72 -11.26
CA ALA A 881 41.26 9.92 -10.10
C ALA A 881 40.17 8.93 -9.64
N GLY A 882 38.89 9.34 -9.70
CA GLY A 882 37.71 8.55 -9.32
C GLY A 882 37.16 7.58 -10.38
N ASP A 883 37.75 7.49 -11.58
CA ASP A 883 37.22 6.59 -12.62
C ASP A 883 37.41 5.10 -12.27
N GLN A 884 36.34 4.30 -12.35
CA GLN A 884 36.41 2.83 -12.23
C GLN A 884 37.28 2.21 -13.33
N ALA A 885 37.92 1.07 -13.05
CA ALA A 885 38.89 0.42 -13.95
C ALA A 885 38.36 0.21 -15.38
N GLY A 886 37.09 -0.20 -15.53
CA GLY A 886 36.45 -0.36 -16.84
C GLY A 886 36.28 0.95 -17.64
N ARG A 887 36.05 2.07 -16.96
CA ARG A 887 35.95 3.41 -17.58
C ARG A 887 37.32 3.91 -18.03
N LYS A 888 38.37 3.72 -17.20
CA LYS A 888 39.76 4.05 -17.56
C LYS A 888 40.22 3.31 -18.82
N LEU A 889 39.86 2.03 -18.94
CA LEU A 889 40.13 1.19 -20.11
C LEU A 889 39.42 1.69 -21.37
N ARG A 890 38.11 2.04 -21.30
CA ARG A 890 37.36 2.58 -22.45
C ARG A 890 37.88 3.94 -22.91
N LYS A 891 38.19 4.84 -21.98
CA LYS A 891 38.83 6.14 -22.25
C LYS A 891 40.20 5.96 -22.90
N ALA A 892 41.03 5.03 -22.42
CA ALA A 892 42.33 4.70 -23.02
C ALA A 892 42.22 4.14 -24.44
N PHE A 893 41.28 3.20 -24.66
CA PHE A 893 41.00 2.63 -25.97
C PHE A 893 40.56 3.70 -26.98
N ARG A 894 39.64 4.59 -26.61
CA ARG A 894 39.17 5.67 -27.49
C ARG A 894 40.27 6.68 -27.82
N ARG A 895 41.15 7.03 -26.87
CA ARG A 895 42.34 7.85 -27.14
C ARG A 895 43.29 7.19 -28.15
N GLY A 896 43.47 5.87 -28.05
CA GLY A 896 44.25 5.09 -29.02
C GLY A 896 43.62 5.08 -30.42
N TRP A 897 42.31 4.88 -30.48
CA TRP A 897 41.54 4.89 -31.73
C TRP A 897 41.53 6.26 -32.43
N GLN A 898 41.40 7.36 -31.67
CA GLN A 898 41.41 8.72 -32.21
C GLN A 898 42.79 9.11 -32.76
N ARG A 899 43.87 8.63 -32.13
CA ARG A 899 45.24 8.76 -32.67
C ARG A 899 45.40 8.05 -34.01
N LEU A 900 44.76 6.89 -34.18
CA LEU A 900 44.84 6.08 -35.40
C LEU A 900 44.00 6.67 -36.56
N THR A 901 42.81 7.19 -36.25
CA THR A 901 41.81 7.57 -37.28
C THR A 901 41.71 9.07 -37.56
N ARG A 902 42.30 9.94 -36.73
CA ARG A 902 42.24 11.41 -36.82
C ARG A 902 40.83 12.02 -36.92
N ARG A 903 39.77 11.27 -36.64
CA ARG A 903 38.37 11.75 -36.64
C ARG A 903 37.89 12.05 -35.22
N PRO A 904 37.16 13.16 -34.99
CA PRO A 904 36.54 13.45 -33.69
C PRO A 904 35.48 12.39 -33.35
N PHE A 905 35.32 12.08 -32.06
CA PHE A 905 34.28 11.15 -31.62
C PHE A 905 32.99 11.94 -31.44
N SER A 906 31.92 11.54 -32.13
CA SER A 906 30.59 12.12 -31.96
C SER A 906 29.65 11.12 -31.30
N ARG A 907 28.70 11.64 -30.52
CA ARG A 907 27.61 10.88 -29.94
C ARG A 907 26.30 11.55 -30.24
N GLU A 908 25.35 10.77 -30.73
CA GLU A 908 23.99 11.22 -30.93
C GLU A 908 23.17 11.04 -29.64
N VAL A 909 22.58 12.13 -29.16
CA VAL A 909 21.61 12.16 -28.06
C VAL A 909 20.21 12.28 -28.66
N PRO A 910 19.25 11.42 -28.28
CA PRO A 910 17.87 11.50 -28.76
C PRO A 910 17.15 12.71 -28.12
N PHE A 911 17.29 13.88 -28.75
CA PHE A 911 16.87 15.16 -28.17
C PHE A 911 15.34 15.32 -28.13
N ARG A 912 14.65 15.00 -29.23
CA ARG A 912 13.18 15.03 -29.28
C ARG A 912 12.54 14.13 -28.22
N GLU A 913 13.08 12.91 -28.06
CA GLU A 913 12.57 11.98 -27.05
C GLU A 913 12.89 12.45 -25.63
N LEU A 914 14.04 13.11 -25.42
CA LEU A 914 14.39 13.73 -24.14
C LEU A 914 13.41 14.85 -23.77
N GLN A 915 13.07 15.73 -24.71
CA GLN A 915 12.08 16.79 -24.51
C GLN A 915 10.68 16.19 -24.27
N ARG A 916 10.26 15.20 -25.06
CA ARG A 916 8.97 14.53 -24.86
C ARG A 916 8.84 13.95 -23.45
N GLN A 917 9.86 13.25 -22.96
CA GLN A 917 9.80 12.58 -21.66
C GLN A 917 9.96 13.53 -20.46
N LEU A 918 10.88 14.51 -20.53
CA LEU A 918 11.20 15.37 -19.39
C LEU A 918 10.41 16.68 -19.36
N LEU A 919 10.04 17.20 -20.53
CA LEU A 919 9.36 18.48 -20.68
C LEU A 919 7.87 18.27 -20.98
N GLU A 920 7.53 17.68 -22.14
CA GLU A 920 6.13 17.56 -22.60
C GLU A 920 5.27 16.79 -21.58
N ASN A 921 5.65 15.55 -21.29
CA ASN A 921 4.94 14.69 -20.36
C ASN A 921 4.91 15.26 -18.94
N GLY A 922 5.97 15.96 -18.52
CA GLY A 922 6.06 16.56 -17.19
C GLY A 922 5.18 17.79 -17.05
N LEU A 923 5.07 18.60 -18.11
CA LEU A 923 4.21 19.78 -18.11
C LEU A 923 2.73 19.43 -18.11
N TRP A 924 2.33 18.33 -18.74
CA TRP A 924 0.94 17.87 -18.66
C TRP A 924 0.50 17.65 -17.20
N GLU A 925 1.34 16.99 -16.39
CA GLU A 925 1.06 16.79 -14.97
C GLU A 925 0.94 18.11 -14.21
N ASP A 926 1.91 19.02 -14.39
CA ASP A 926 1.97 20.30 -13.69
C ASP A 926 0.78 21.22 -14.10
N TRP A 927 0.43 21.23 -15.39
CA TRP A 927 -0.68 22.04 -15.93
C TRP A 927 -2.04 21.53 -15.44
N ARG A 928 -2.23 20.21 -15.39
CA ARG A 928 -3.44 19.60 -14.81
C ARG A 928 -3.67 20.09 -13.39
N HIS A 929 -2.65 19.98 -12.53
CA HIS A 929 -2.74 20.40 -11.14
C HIS A 929 -3.00 21.90 -11.00
N GLY A 930 -2.36 22.72 -11.84
CA GLY A 930 -2.63 24.15 -11.89
C GLY A 930 -4.09 24.45 -12.24
N LEU A 931 -4.64 23.74 -13.23
CA LEU A 931 -6.01 23.94 -13.70
C LEU A 931 -7.06 23.47 -12.66
N GLU A 932 -6.81 22.33 -12.01
CA GLU A 932 -7.64 21.83 -10.89
C GLU A 932 -7.65 22.79 -9.69
N SER A 933 -6.49 23.36 -9.36
CA SER A 933 -6.35 24.37 -8.29
C SER A 933 -7.12 25.65 -8.62
N LEU A 934 -7.00 26.13 -9.86
CA LEU A 934 -7.75 27.30 -10.34
C LEU A 934 -9.27 27.04 -10.33
N GLY A 935 -9.69 25.82 -10.70
CA GLY A 935 -11.08 25.38 -10.58
C GLY A 935 -11.59 25.42 -9.14
N SER A 936 -10.83 24.85 -8.21
CA SER A 936 -11.15 24.84 -6.78
C SER A 936 -11.30 26.25 -6.21
N ALA A 937 -10.38 27.14 -6.57
CA ALA A 937 -10.39 28.53 -6.14
C ALA A 937 -11.59 29.32 -6.72
N SER A 938 -12.06 28.95 -7.91
CA SER A 938 -13.27 29.51 -8.49
C SER A 938 -14.55 29.10 -7.74
N TYR A 939 -14.62 27.87 -7.20
CA TYR A 939 -15.74 27.43 -6.37
C TYR A 939 -15.77 28.21 -5.06
N GLN A 940 -14.60 28.41 -4.45
CA GLN A 940 -14.47 29.22 -3.24
C GLN A 940 -14.98 30.65 -3.44
N ALA A 941 -14.72 31.25 -4.61
CA ALA A 941 -15.24 32.57 -4.94
C ALA A 941 -16.79 32.59 -5.01
N ILE A 942 -17.43 31.53 -5.53
CA ILE A 942 -18.89 31.41 -5.53
C ILE A 942 -19.43 31.29 -4.09
N THR A 943 -18.77 30.50 -3.24
CA THR A 943 -19.13 30.38 -1.81
C THR A 943 -18.95 31.71 -1.06
N ASP A 944 -17.89 32.46 -1.34
CA ASP A 944 -17.68 33.77 -0.71
C ASP A 944 -18.72 34.80 -1.19
N LEU A 945 -19.17 34.70 -2.45
CA LEU A 945 -20.30 35.48 -2.95
C LEU A 945 -21.61 35.09 -2.26
N GLN A 946 -21.88 33.81 -2.03
CA GLN A 946 -23.04 33.34 -1.25
C GLN A 946 -23.04 33.94 0.16
N LYS A 947 -21.89 33.91 0.85
CA LYS A 947 -21.72 34.53 2.18
C LYS A 947 -21.93 36.05 2.16
N LEU A 948 -21.53 36.71 1.07
CA LEU A 948 -21.80 38.14 0.87
C LEU A 948 -23.31 38.41 0.75
N LEU A 949 -24.04 37.61 -0.03
CA LEU A 949 -25.49 37.76 -0.18
C LEU A 949 -26.21 37.63 1.16
N GLU A 950 -25.82 36.64 1.95
CA GLU A 950 -26.38 36.42 3.28
C GLU A 950 -26.07 37.58 4.23
N ALA A 951 -24.83 38.08 4.24
CA ALA A 951 -24.45 39.23 5.03
C ALA A 951 -25.26 40.50 4.67
N ILE A 952 -25.54 40.72 3.38
CA ILE A 952 -26.37 41.84 2.92
C ILE A 952 -27.82 41.67 3.38
N ARG A 953 -28.36 40.45 3.29
CA ARG A 953 -29.72 40.13 3.76
C ARG A 953 -29.85 40.43 5.25
N GLU A 954 -28.92 39.94 6.06
CA GLU A 954 -28.89 40.24 7.49
C GLU A 954 -28.75 41.73 7.78
N GLY A 955 -27.92 42.43 7.01
CA GLY A 955 -27.77 43.89 7.11
C GLY A 955 -29.08 44.62 6.85
N LEU A 956 -29.83 44.23 5.82
CA LEU A 956 -31.15 44.78 5.52
C LEU A 956 -32.17 44.49 6.64
N LEU A 957 -32.14 43.29 7.25
CA LEU A 957 -32.98 42.95 8.40
C LEU A 957 -32.62 43.74 9.66
N ARG A 958 -31.32 44.01 9.89
CA ARG A 958 -30.87 44.90 10.98
C ARG A 958 -31.40 46.32 10.78
N ILE A 959 -31.37 46.82 9.55
CA ILE A 959 -31.97 48.11 9.18
C ILE A 959 -33.49 48.11 9.44
N GLU A 960 -34.20 47.02 9.10
CA GLU A 960 -35.65 46.88 9.36
C GLU A 960 -35.97 46.95 10.86
N LYS A 961 -35.25 46.17 11.66
CA LYS A 961 -35.45 46.11 13.12
C LYS A 961 -35.25 47.48 13.77
N GLN A 962 -34.21 48.20 13.34
CA GLN A 962 -33.91 49.52 13.89
C GLN A 962 -34.90 50.59 13.45
N TRP A 963 -35.39 50.53 12.20
CA TRP A 963 -36.43 51.44 11.69
C TRP A 963 -37.83 51.18 12.31
N THR A 964 -38.08 49.98 12.84
CA THR A 964 -39.34 49.62 13.48
C THR A 964 -39.36 49.91 15.00
N SER A 965 -38.21 49.85 15.69
CA SER A 965 -38.13 49.95 17.15
C SER A 965 -37.94 51.35 17.76
N GLY A 966 -37.65 52.42 17.00
CA GLY A 966 -37.31 53.74 17.56
C GLY A 966 -37.82 54.95 16.78
N GLY A 967 -38.17 56.04 17.49
CA GLY A 967 -38.58 57.33 16.93
C GLY A 967 -37.46 58.07 16.18
N ALA A 968 -37.84 59.06 15.38
CA ALA A 968 -36.93 59.83 14.52
C ALA A 968 -35.71 60.41 15.27
N ASP A 969 -34.50 59.98 14.93
CA ASP A 969 -33.33 60.81 14.57
C ASP A 969 -31.97 60.03 14.60
N ALA A 970 -31.04 60.48 13.75
CA ALA A 970 -29.59 60.21 13.65
C ALA A 970 -29.05 58.77 13.39
N ASP A 971 -29.55 57.71 14.02
CA ASP A 971 -28.79 56.43 14.10
C ASP A 971 -28.97 55.48 12.91
N GLY A 972 -30.13 55.52 12.23
CA GLY A 972 -30.40 54.62 11.10
C GLY A 972 -29.53 54.88 9.86
N ALA A 973 -29.10 56.14 9.64
CA ALA A 973 -28.19 56.49 8.56
C ALA A 973 -26.76 55.97 8.81
N ALA A 974 -26.32 55.95 10.07
CA ALA A 974 -25.03 55.38 10.47
C ALA A 974 -24.99 53.86 10.25
N THR A 975 -26.08 53.16 10.57
CA THR A 975 -26.21 51.71 10.31
C THR A 975 -26.18 51.40 8.80
N ILE A 976 -26.90 52.16 7.97
CA ILE A 976 -26.89 52.00 6.50
C ILE A 976 -25.47 52.21 5.95
N ALA A 977 -24.78 53.27 6.38
CA ALA A 977 -23.40 53.54 5.95
C ALA A 977 -22.40 52.47 6.42
N ALA A 978 -22.58 51.91 7.62
CA ALA A 978 -21.74 50.83 8.14
C ALA A 978 -21.93 49.53 7.33
N GLU A 979 -23.17 49.10 7.11
CA GLU A 979 -23.48 47.91 6.32
C GLU A 979 -23.03 48.06 4.86
N TYR A 980 -23.18 49.26 4.27
CA TYR A 980 -22.69 49.52 2.92
C TYR A 980 -21.16 49.41 2.81
N ARG A 981 -20.41 49.97 3.79
CA ARG A 981 -18.94 49.82 3.84
C ARG A 981 -18.51 48.36 3.99
N ASN A 982 -19.18 47.60 4.85
CA ASN A 982 -18.88 46.19 5.06
C ASN A 982 -19.11 45.37 3.78
N ALA A 983 -20.22 45.61 3.07
CA ALA A 983 -20.52 44.96 1.80
C ALA A 983 -19.47 45.29 0.72
N ARG A 984 -19.10 46.57 0.59
CA ARG A 984 -18.06 47.02 -0.36
C ARG A 984 -16.68 46.41 -0.06
N GLN A 985 -16.29 46.33 1.21
CA GLN A 985 -15.01 45.73 1.60
C GLN A 985 -14.97 44.25 1.22
N ARG A 986 -16.02 43.48 1.55
CA ARG A 986 -16.09 42.06 1.20
C ARG A 986 -16.04 41.82 -0.32
N ILE A 987 -16.68 42.66 -1.11
CA ILE A 987 -16.58 42.60 -2.59
C ILE A 987 -15.15 42.85 -3.06
N ALA A 988 -14.47 43.84 -2.47
CA ALA A 988 -13.08 44.12 -2.80
C ALA A 988 -12.15 42.94 -2.45
N ASP A 989 -12.39 42.29 -1.31
CA ASP A 989 -11.64 41.11 -0.87
C ASP A 989 -11.85 39.92 -1.83
N ILE A 990 -13.09 39.67 -2.26
CA ILE A 990 -13.43 38.63 -3.24
C ILE A 990 -12.74 38.92 -4.59
N ARG A 991 -12.81 40.17 -5.07
CA ARG A 991 -12.15 40.60 -6.31
C ARG A 991 -10.64 40.36 -6.24
N ALA A 992 -10.00 40.74 -5.13
CA ALA A 992 -8.57 40.54 -4.93
C ALA A 992 -8.19 39.06 -4.77
N ALA A 993 -9.06 38.23 -4.19
CA ALA A 993 -8.87 36.78 -4.11
C ALA A 993 -8.86 36.15 -5.52
N VAL A 994 -9.87 36.44 -6.34
CA VAL A 994 -9.96 35.94 -7.72
C VAL A 994 -8.71 36.30 -8.52
N GLN A 995 -8.29 37.56 -8.51
CA GLN A 995 -7.08 38.01 -9.22
C GLN A 995 -5.81 37.29 -8.76
N ARG A 996 -5.67 37.03 -7.45
CA ARG A 996 -4.54 36.27 -6.90
C ARG A 996 -4.51 34.83 -7.39
N TYR A 997 -5.66 34.18 -7.56
CA TYR A 997 -5.75 32.80 -8.06
C TYR A 997 -5.25 32.69 -9.51
N PHE A 998 -5.69 33.60 -10.37
CA PHE A 998 -5.24 33.64 -11.77
C PHE A 998 -3.74 33.98 -11.88
N LEU A 999 -3.24 34.90 -11.05
CA LEU A 999 -1.80 35.20 -10.97
C LEU A 999 -0.99 33.99 -10.50
N GLY A 1000 -1.45 33.28 -9.46
CA GLY A 1000 -0.78 32.10 -8.93
C GLY A 1000 -0.69 30.96 -9.95
N TYR A 1001 -1.76 30.75 -10.73
CA TYR A 1001 -1.75 29.80 -11.85
C TYR A 1001 -0.71 30.18 -12.92
N GLN A 1002 -0.65 31.45 -13.31
CA GLN A 1002 0.35 31.94 -14.29
C GLN A 1002 1.78 31.70 -13.80
N GLN A 1003 2.07 32.01 -12.54
CA GLN A 1003 3.40 31.78 -11.95
C GLN A 1003 3.74 30.28 -11.94
N THR A 1004 2.78 29.44 -11.58
CA THR A 1004 2.95 27.98 -11.56
C THR A 1004 3.27 27.43 -12.95
N LEU A 1005 2.59 27.91 -14.00
CA LEU A 1005 2.88 27.53 -15.39
C LEU A 1005 4.29 27.92 -15.82
N ALA A 1006 4.71 29.15 -15.51
CA ALA A 1006 6.03 29.67 -15.86
C ALA A 1006 7.14 28.92 -15.10
N ASP A 1007 7.00 28.73 -13.80
CA ASP A 1007 7.98 28.03 -12.96
C ASP A 1007 8.10 26.55 -13.33
N SER A 1008 6.98 25.89 -13.63
CA SER A 1008 6.98 24.49 -14.09
C SER A 1008 7.69 24.38 -15.44
N SER A 1009 7.38 25.27 -16.39
CA SER A 1009 8.05 25.36 -17.70
C SER A 1009 9.55 25.56 -17.56
N ARG A 1010 9.98 26.48 -16.70
CA ARG A 1010 11.39 26.74 -16.39
C ARG A 1010 12.07 25.50 -15.81
N LYS A 1011 11.47 24.88 -14.78
CA LYS A 1011 12.04 23.73 -14.06
C LYS A 1011 12.22 22.54 -14.99
N ARG A 1012 11.22 22.23 -15.83
CA ARG A 1012 11.26 21.12 -16.78
C ARG A 1012 12.28 21.38 -17.90
N LEU A 1013 12.37 22.62 -18.39
CA LEU A 1013 13.37 23.00 -19.39
C LEU A 1013 14.80 22.96 -18.81
N ALA A 1014 15.00 23.41 -17.56
CA ALA A 1014 16.28 23.30 -16.86
C ALA A 1014 16.72 21.83 -16.66
N ALA A 1015 15.77 20.91 -16.47
CA ALA A 1015 16.07 19.48 -16.39
C ALA A 1015 16.58 18.91 -17.72
N VAL A 1016 16.06 19.38 -18.86
CA VAL A 1016 16.58 19.05 -20.19
C VAL A 1016 18.00 19.59 -20.37
N CYS A 1017 18.23 20.85 -20.00
CA CYS A 1017 19.56 21.47 -20.04
C CYS A 1017 20.58 20.70 -19.21
N GLU A 1018 20.23 20.29 -17.99
CA GLU A 1018 21.13 19.54 -17.10
C GLU A 1018 21.50 18.15 -17.65
N GLN A 1019 20.58 17.44 -18.30
CA GLN A 1019 20.91 16.16 -18.94
C GLN A 1019 21.85 16.33 -20.13
N LEU A 1020 21.67 17.40 -20.91
CA LEU A 1020 22.55 17.72 -22.04
C LEU A 1020 23.93 18.16 -21.56
N ARG A 1021 24.01 19.00 -20.53
CA ARG A 1021 25.26 19.43 -19.90
C ARG A 1021 26.06 18.24 -19.35
N ARG A 1022 25.40 17.31 -18.65
CA ARG A 1022 26.06 16.07 -18.20
C ARG A 1022 26.51 15.18 -19.35
N ALA A 1023 25.76 15.15 -20.45
CA ALA A 1023 26.17 14.40 -21.64
C ALA A 1023 27.37 15.05 -22.34
N GLU A 1024 27.51 16.37 -22.25
CA GLU A 1024 28.66 17.13 -22.73
C GLU A 1024 29.90 16.93 -21.85
N ASP A 1025 29.76 17.08 -20.52
CA ASP A 1025 30.86 16.93 -19.55
C ASP A 1025 31.40 15.49 -19.50
N GLU A 1026 30.55 14.48 -19.73
CA GLU A 1026 30.90 13.07 -19.63
C GLU A 1026 30.57 12.26 -20.91
N PRO A 1027 31.57 11.87 -21.72
CA PRO A 1027 31.37 11.16 -23.00
C PRO A 1027 30.59 9.84 -22.90
N PHE A 1028 30.60 9.21 -21.73
CA PHE A 1028 29.96 7.91 -21.47
C PHE A 1028 28.72 8.02 -20.56
N TYR A 1029 28.23 9.21 -20.26
CA TYR A 1029 27.05 9.39 -19.42
C TYR A 1029 25.79 8.85 -20.10
N PRO A 1030 25.10 7.84 -19.56
CA PRO A 1030 23.86 7.36 -20.15
C PRO A 1030 22.76 8.41 -19.93
N VAL A 1031 22.29 9.06 -20.98
CA VAL A 1031 21.13 9.96 -20.92
C VAL A 1031 19.93 9.13 -20.46
N LYS A 1032 19.42 9.44 -19.27
CA LYS A 1032 18.31 8.69 -18.67
C LYS A 1032 17.00 9.27 -19.17
N LEU A 1033 16.24 8.45 -19.90
CA LEU A 1033 14.85 8.73 -20.25
C LEU A 1033 13.98 8.09 -19.16
N PRO A 1034 13.31 8.87 -18.29
CA PRO A 1034 12.36 8.31 -17.34
C PRO A 1034 11.20 7.65 -18.09
N ALA A 1035 10.72 6.51 -17.59
CA ALA A 1035 9.57 5.83 -18.18
C ALA A 1035 8.28 6.53 -17.75
N SER A 1036 7.70 7.37 -18.61
CA SER A 1036 6.40 7.97 -18.32
C SER A 1036 5.26 7.00 -18.65
N LYS A 1037 4.84 6.21 -17.66
CA LYS A 1037 3.67 5.33 -17.79
C LYS A 1037 2.33 6.07 -17.66
N SER A 1038 2.33 7.30 -17.16
CA SER A 1038 1.12 8.07 -16.86
C SER A 1038 0.87 9.28 -17.78
N ALA A 1039 1.78 9.62 -18.68
CA ALA A 1039 1.63 10.80 -19.55
C ALA A 1039 0.32 10.82 -20.35
N GLY A 1040 -0.05 9.69 -20.97
CA GLY A 1040 -1.31 9.59 -21.71
C GLY A 1040 -2.55 9.83 -20.83
N ALA A 1041 -2.50 9.38 -19.56
CA ALA A 1041 -3.57 9.59 -18.61
C ALA A 1041 -3.66 11.06 -18.16
N HIS A 1042 -2.52 11.72 -17.93
CA HIS A 1042 -2.51 13.15 -17.60
C HIS A 1042 -3.04 13.99 -18.76
N ARG A 1043 -2.63 13.70 -20.00
CA ARG A 1043 -3.15 14.42 -21.19
C ARG A 1043 -4.67 14.24 -21.35
N ALA A 1044 -5.17 13.01 -21.23
CA ALA A 1044 -6.61 12.75 -21.30
C ALA A 1044 -7.37 13.53 -20.22
N ARG A 1045 -6.86 13.51 -18.99
CA ARG A 1045 -7.50 14.18 -17.86
C ARG A 1045 -7.49 15.71 -17.95
N ILE A 1046 -6.43 16.30 -18.49
CA ILE A 1046 -6.41 17.76 -18.77
C ILE A 1046 -7.54 18.15 -19.74
N ILE A 1047 -7.79 17.31 -20.75
CA ILE A 1047 -8.85 17.56 -21.74
C ILE A 1047 -10.24 17.44 -21.10
N GLU A 1048 -10.43 16.55 -20.12
CA GLU A 1048 -11.69 16.38 -19.38
C GLU A 1048 -11.91 17.46 -18.30
N THR A 1049 -10.84 18.12 -17.81
CA THR A 1049 -10.89 19.07 -16.68
C THR A 1049 -11.85 20.25 -16.91
N PRO A 1050 -11.92 20.91 -18.08
CA PRO A 1050 -12.88 21.97 -18.35
C PRO A 1050 -14.34 21.56 -18.12
N GLU A 1051 -14.73 20.35 -18.51
CA GLU A 1051 -16.10 19.86 -18.35
C GLU A 1051 -16.44 19.63 -16.88
N ILE A 1052 -15.54 18.97 -16.14
CA ILE A 1052 -15.65 18.77 -14.69
C ILE A 1052 -15.74 20.12 -13.97
N TRP A 1053 -14.88 21.07 -14.36
CA TRP A 1053 -14.86 22.39 -13.76
C TRP A 1053 -16.22 23.07 -13.90
N ILE A 1054 -16.73 23.17 -15.13
CA ILE A 1054 -17.98 23.86 -15.43
C ILE A 1054 -19.17 23.15 -14.81
N HIS A 1055 -19.19 21.82 -14.77
CA HIS A 1055 -20.24 21.06 -14.10
C HIS A 1055 -20.32 21.38 -12.62
N HIS A 1056 -19.20 21.38 -11.90
CA HIS A 1056 -19.20 21.74 -10.48
C HIS A 1056 -19.57 23.20 -10.24
N GLN A 1057 -19.06 24.15 -11.04
CA GLN A 1057 -19.48 25.55 -10.94
C GLN A 1057 -20.98 25.70 -11.13
N ALA A 1058 -21.56 24.99 -12.10
CA ALA A 1058 -22.99 24.92 -12.33
C ALA A 1058 -23.74 24.47 -11.07
N THR A 1059 -23.33 23.38 -10.44
CA THR A 1059 -23.96 22.87 -9.21
C THR A 1059 -23.83 23.85 -8.03
N PHE A 1060 -22.69 24.54 -7.89
CA PHE A 1060 -22.53 25.58 -6.88
C PHE A 1060 -23.45 26.78 -7.12
N LEU A 1061 -23.56 27.23 -8.37
CA LEU A 1061 -24.50 28.29 -8.74
C LEU A 1061 -25.95 27.86 -8.51
N ASP A 1062 -26.29 26.59 -8.79
CA ASP A 1062 -27.62 26.04 -8.54
C ASP A 1062 -27.94 26.05 -7.04
N ASN A 1063 -26.95 25.83 -6.16
CA ASN A 1063 -27.13 26.00 -4.71
C ASN A 1063 -27.37 27.47 -4.30
N VAL A 1064 -26.63 28.42 -4.86
CA VAL A 1064 -26.86 29.85 -4.62
C VAL A 1064 -28.23 30.28 -5.13
N LEU A 1065 -28.66 29.77 -6.29
CA LEU A 1065 -29.98 30.02 -6.85
C LEU A 1065 -31.08 29.40 -6.00
N LEU A 1066 -30.87 28.22 -5.40
CA LEU A 1066 -31.79 27.60 -4.45
C LEU A 1066 -32.02 28.52 -3.24
N ASP A 1067 -30.94 29.00 -2.62
CA ASP A 1067 -31.03 29.93 -1.49
C ASP A 1067 -31.80 31.19 -1.86
N LEU A 1068 -31.48 31.80 -3.02
CA LEU A 1068 -32.18 32.98 -3.51
C LEU A 1068 -33.66 32.72 -3.80
N LEU A 1069 -34.00 31.53 -4.31
CA LEU A 1069 -35.38 31.09 -4.53
C LEU A 1069 -36.15 30.96 -3.21
N LEU A 1070 -35.54 30.32 -2.22
CA LEU A 1070 -36.14 30.16 -0.88
C LEU A 1070 -36.29 31.51 -0.17
N MET A 1071 -35.28 32.37 -0.25
CA MET A 1071 -35.34 33.73 0.29
C MET A 1071 -36.41 34.58 -0.40
N SER A 1072 -36.53 34.48 -1.73
CA SER A 1072 -37.56 35.16 -2.50
C SER A 1072 -38.96 34.65 -2.14
N PHE A 1073 -39.11 33.34 -1.97
CA PHE A 1073 -40.34 32.70 -1.52
C PHE A 1073 -40.71 33.17 -0.11
N GLN A 1074 -39.79 33.10 0.86
CA GLN A 1074 -40.01 33.57 2.22
C GLN A 1074 -40.39 35.05 2.27
N ASN A 1075 -39.71 35.90 1.49
CA ASN A 1075 -40.03 37.32 1.41
C ASN A 1075 -41.44 37.55 0.83
N ARG A 1076 -41.81 36.82 -0.24
CA ARG A 1076 -43.16 36.88 -0.83
C ARG A 1076 -44.23 36.46 0.18
N ILE A 1077 -44.04 35.34 0.86
CA ILE A 1077 -44.94 34.86 1.92
C ILE A 1077 -45.06 35.88 3.06
N THR A 1078 -43.94 36.46 3.51
CA THR A 1078 -43.93 37.47 4.57
C THR A 1078 -44.76 38.69 4.19
N ILE A 1079 -44.62 39.18 2.95
CA ILE A 1079 -45.42 40.30 2.42
C ILE A 1079 -46.91 39.95 2.42
N VAL A 1080 -47.27 38.75 1.94
CA VAL A 1080 -48.66 38.28 1.88
C VAL A 1080 -49.27 38.19 3.28
N VAL A 1081 -48.57 37.57 4.24
CA VAL A 1081 -49.01 37.44 5.65
C VAL A 1081 -49.17 38.81 6.30
N GLN A 1082 -48.20 39.72 6.12
CA GLN A 1082 -48.28 41.07 6.70
C GLN A 1082 -49.46 41.86 6.13
N ARG A 1083 -49.74 41.75 4.83
CA ARG A 1083 -50.88 42.40 4.18
C ARG A 1083 -52.20 41.86 4.76
N VAL A 1084 -52.36 40.54 4.83
CA VAL A 1084 -53.56 39.88 5.36
C VAL A 1084 -53.77 40.20 6.84
N SER A 1085 -52.72 40.16 7.65
CA SER A 1085 -52.80 40.57 9.06
C SER A 1085 -53.24 42.03 9.21
N SER A 1086 -52.74 42.92 8.35
CA SER A 1086 -53.16 44.33 8.34
C SER A 1086 -54.62 44.49 7.92
N GLU A 1087 -55.07 43.72 6.94
CA GLU A 1087 -56.46 43.71 6.43
C GLU A 1087 -57.44 43.19 7.48
N ILE A 1088 -57.11 42.08 8.17
CA ILE A 1088 -57.88 41.55 9.30
C ILE A 1088 -57.97 42.57 10.43
N ASN A 1089 -56.84 43.14 10.86
CA ASN A 1089 -56.83 44.15 11.93
C ASN A 1089 -57.67 45.38 11.56
N LEU A 1090 -57.62 45.82 10.31
CA LEU A 1090 -58.39 46.96 9.83
C LEU A 1090 -59.89 46.64 9.78
N ASN A 1091 -60.27 45.42 9.36
CA ASN A 1091 -61.65 44.95 9.34
C ASN A 1091 -62.21 44.78 10.78
N LEU A 1092 -61.45 44.13 11.67
CA LEU A 1092 -61.81 43.99 13.10
C LEU A 1092 -61.97 45.35 13.79
N ASN A 1093 -61.06 46.29 13.55
CA ASN A 1093 -61.14 47.62 14.14
C ASN A 1093 -62.33 48.42 13.61
N ASN A 1094 -62.57 48.38 12.30
CA ASN A 1094 -63.63 49.19 11.69
C ASN A 1094 -65.04 48.61 11.91
N ASN A 1095 -65.18 47.27 11.90
CA ASN A 1095 -66.48 46.60 11.85
C ASN A 1095 -66.91 45.99 13.19
N LEU A 1096 -65.99 45.76 14.13
CA LEU A 1096 -66.29 45.19 15.46
C LEU A 1096 -65.87 46.13 16.59
N LEU A 1097 -64.57 46.34 16.77
CA LEU A 1097 -64.03 47.01 17.95
C LEU A 1097 -64.40 48.49 18.02
N GLY A 1098 -64.29 49.23 16.92
CA GLY A 1098 -64.67 50.64 16.85
C GLY A 1098 -66.15 50.88 17.17
N PRO A 1099 -67.09 50.16 16.52
CA PRO A 1099 -68.51 50.22 16.89
C PRO A 1099 -68.75 49.85 18.35
N MET A 1100 -68.11 48.80 18.87
CA MET A 1100 -68.24 48.39 20.28
C MET A 1100 -67.70 49.43 21.27
N GLU A 1101 -66.55 50.06 21.00
CA GLU A 1101 -66.00 51.15 21.81
C GLU A 1101 -66.95 52.35 21.83
N THR A 1102 -67.55 52.66 20.68
CA THR A 1102 -68.54 53.74 20.56
C THR A 1102 -69.79 53.46 21.38
N VAL A 1103 -70.28 52.20 21.38
CA VAL A 1103 -71.41 51.77 22.23
C VAL A 1103 -71.03 51.78 23.71
N CYS A 1104 -69.83 51.32 24.08
CA CYS A 1104 -69.36 51.32 25.46
C CYS A 1104 -69.22 52.75 26.00
N GLN A 1105 -68.71 53.69 25.20
CA GLN A 1105 -68.68 55.11 25.54
C GLN A 1105 -70.10 55.67 25.71
N ALA A 1106 -71.03 55.35 24.80
CA ALA A 1106 -72.42 55.79 24.92
C ALA A 1106 -73.13 55.24 26.17
N LEU A 1107 -72.81 54.00 26.58
CA LEU A 1107 -73.33 53.38 27.81
C LEU A 1107 -72.71 54.00 29.07
N ALA A 1108 -71.41 54.30 29.05
CA ALA A 1108 -70.72 54.99 30.15
C ALA A 1108 -71.28 56.41 30.34
N ASP A 1109 -71.47 57.15 29.25
CA ASP A 1109 -72.09 58.49 29.27
C ASP A 1109 -73.53 58.44 29.84
N PHE A 1110 -74.31 57.42 29.47
CA PHE A 1110 -75.66 57.21 30.02
C PHE A 1110 -75.64 56.84 31.51
N GLN A 1111 -74.67 56.07 31.96
CA GLN A 1111 -74.53 55.70 33.38
C GLN A 1111 -74.25 56.94 34.25
N ASP A 1112 -73.46 57.89 33.74
CA ASP A 1112 -73.13 59.12 34.46
C ASP A 1112 -74.25 60.17 34.39
N HIS A 1113 -75.08 60.19 33.34
CA HIS A 1113 -76.17 61.16 33.15
C HIS A 1113 -77.46 60.50 32.64
N TRP A 1114 -78.42 60.26 33.55
CA TRP A 1114 -79.75 59.69 33.23
C TRP A 1114 -80.72 60.76 32.70
N ASP A 1115 -80.58 61.14 31.41
CA ASP A 1115 -81.53 62.00 30.71
C ASP A 1115 -82.11 61.35 29.43
N GLU A 1116 -83.18 61.97 28.90
CA GLU A 1116 -83.93 61.46 27.74
C GLU A 1116 -83.12 61.54 26.44
N GLU A 1117 -82.10 62.42 26.38
CA GLU A 1117 -81.23 62.60 25.22
C GLU A 1117 -80.17 61.50 25.13
N ALA A 1118 -79.60 61.09 26.27
CA ALA A 1118 -78.71 59.94 26.38
C ALA A 1118 -79.43 58.62 26.05
N LEU A 1119 -80.70 58.47 26.46
CA LEU A 1119 -81.53 57.31 26.11
C LEU A 1119 -81.84 57.23 24.60
N LEU A 1120 -81.96 58.38 23.93
CA LEU A 1120 -82.17 58.48 22.47
C LEU A 1120 -80.89 58.15 21.68
N LYS A 1121 -79.71 58.53 22.19
CA LYS A 1121 -78.41 58.13 21.62
C LYS A 1121 -78.22 56.61 21.69
N LEU A 1122 -78.55 55.99 22.82
CA LEU A 1122 -78.49 54.52 22.96
C LEU A 1122 -79.44 53.79 22.00
N ARG A 1123 -80.65 54.31 21.77
CA ARG A 1123 -81.56 53.73 20.77
C ARG A 1123 -81.05 53.77 19.34
N LYS A 1124 -80.24 54.77 18.96
CA LYS A 1124 -79.61 54.83 17.62
C LYS A 1124 -78.61 53.70 17.37
N TYR A 1125 -78.13 53.05 18.42
CA TYR A 1125 -77.16 51.97 18.35
C TYR A 1125 -77.79 50.57 18.48
N GLY A 1126 -79.13 50.48 18.52
CA GLY A 1126 -79.86 49.22 18.62
C GLY A 1126 -79.81 48.34 17.36
N ASP A 1127 -79.41 48.89 16.21
CA ASP A 1127 -79.37 48.23 14.90
C ASP A 1127 -77.93 48.08 14.34
N PHE A 1128 -76.91 47.91 15.20
CA PHE A 1128 -75.56 47.60 14.70
C PHE A 1128 -75.47 46.14 14.26
N GLU A 1129 -75.34 45.90 12.96
CA GLU A 1129 -74.89 44.61 12.44
C GLU A 1129 -73.36 44.50 12.64
N LEU A 1130 -72.97 43.76 13.68
CA LEU A 1130 -71.58 43.37 13.90
C LEU A 1130 -71.27 42.17 13.00
N SER A 1131 -70.62 42.42 11.86
CA SER A 1131 -70.22 41.36 10.92
C SER A 1131 -68.71 41.38 10.69
N PHE A 1132 -68.06 40.23 10.91
CA PHE A 1132 -66.70 39.96 10.46
C PHE A 1132 -66.74 38.64 9.68
N GLU A 1133 -66.49 38.72 8.38
CA GLU A 1133 -66.47 37.58 7.47
C GLU A 1133 -65.01 37.27 7.09
N PRO A 1134 -64.29 36.44 7.86
CA PRO A 1134 -62.89 36.12 7.58
C PRO A 1134 -62.71 35.22 6.35
N ASP A 1135 -63.77 34.54 5.91
CA ASP A 1135 -63.71 33.45 4.93
C ASP A 1135 -63.13 33.90 3.57
N GLU A 1136 -63.55 35.06 3.07
CA GLU A 1136 -63.07 35.61 1.79
C GLU A 1136 -61.59 36.04 1.86
N ILE A 1137 -61.19 36.63 2.99
CA ILE A 1137 -59.80 37.05 3.25
C ILE A 1137 -58.89 35.83 3.34
N ILE A 1138 -59.31 34.79 4.07
CA ILE A 1138 -58.54 33.55 4.25
C ILE A 1138 -58.48 32.76 2.93
N ARG A 1139 -59.55 32.72 2.14
CA ARG A 1139 -59.54 32.04 0.84
C ARG A 1139 -58.56 32.68 -0.14
N THR A 1140 -58.58 34.02 -0.25
CA THR A 1140 -57.65 34.78 -1.09
C THR A 1140 -56.19 34.56 -0.64
N PHE A 1141 -55.97 34.47 0.67
CA PHE A 1141 -54.67 34.16 1.25
C PHE A 1141 -54.15 32.77 0.86
N ILE A 1142 -55.00 31.74 0.87
CA ILE A 1142 -54.63 30.37 0.45
C ILE A 1142 -54.28 30.34 -1.05
N GLU A 1143 -55.06 31.03 -1.90
CA GLU A 1143 -54.82 31.07 -3.35
C GLU A 1143 -53.45 31.71 -3.67
N GLU A 1144 -53.12 32.83 -3.04
CA GLU A 1144 -51.81 33.47 -3.23
C GLU A 1144 -50.63 32.65 -2.71
N PHE A 1145 -50.83 31.86 -1.65
CA PHE A 1145 -49.83 30.90 -1.15
C PHE A 1145 -49.55 29.80 -2.17
N ARG A 1146 -50.60 29.23 -2.78
CA ARG A 1146 -50.46 28.21 -3.83
C ARG A 1146 -49.77 28.77 -5.07
N GLU A 1147 -50.11 29.98 -5.51
CA GLU A 1147 -49.40 30.66 -6.60
C GLU A 1147 -47.92 30.93 -6.29
N ALA A 1148 -47.58 31.17 -5.02
CA ALA A 1148 -46.19 31.32 -4.62
C ALA A 1148 -45.43 29.98 -4.72
N ILE A 1149 -46.05 28.87 -4.35
CA ILE A 1149 -45.46 27.52 -4.46
C ILE A 1149 -45.29 27.12 -5.92
N ASP A 1150 -46.26 27.42 -6.77
CA ASP A 1150 -46.23 27.11 -8.21
C ASP A 1150 -45.11 27.82 -8.98
N SER A 1151 -44.57 28.90 -8.42
CA SER A 1151 -43.45 29.63 -9.00
C SER A 1151 -42.07 29.02 -8.73
N LEU A 1152 -42.00 27.94 -7.92
CA LEU A 1152 -40.77 27.21 -7.60
C LEU A 1152 -40.47 26.12 -8.65
N PRO A 1153 -39.20 25.84 -8.96
CA PRO A 1153 -38.82 24.77 -9.88
C PRO A 1153 -39.19 23.38 -9.31
N GLU A 1154 -39.49 22.42 -10.20
CA GLU A 1154 -39.79 21.04 -9.79
C GLU A 1154 -38.60 20.36 -9.12
N THR A 1155 -37.41 20.48 -9.71
CA THR A 1155 -36.18 19.85 -9.21
C THR A 1155 -35.00 20.80 -9.29
N ILE A 1156 -34.06 20.68 -8.35
CA ILE A 1156 -32.78 21.38 -8.36
C ILE A 1156 -31.65 20.43 -7.96
N GLU A 1157 -30.50 20.55 -8.61
CA GLU A 1157 -29.29 19.79 -8.29
C GLU A 1157 -28.40 20.62 -7.38
N THR A 1158 -27.91 20.04 -6.29
CA THR A 1158 -27.01 20.73 -5.34
C THR A 1158 -26.03 19.75 -4.72
N PHE A 1159 -24.89 20.23 -4.21
CA PHE A 1159 -23.98 19.40 -3.43
C PHE A 1159 -24.50 19.18 -2.01
N SER A 1160 -24.13 18.05 -1.40
CA SER A 1160 -24.32 17.89 0.04
C SER A 1160 -23.51 18.93 0.83
N GLU A 1161 -24.02 19.35 1.98
CA GLU A 1161 -23.35 20.31 2.87
C GLU A 1161 -21.94 19.82 3.27
N GLU A 1162 -21.77 18.50 3.42
CA GLU A 1162 -20.48 17.85 3.68
C GLU A 1162 -19.49 18.01 2.52
N ALA A 1163 -19.96 17.85 1.27
CA ALA A 1163 -19.14 18.08 0.08
C ALA A 1163 -18.72 19.56 -0.07
N ILE A 1164 -19.60 20.49 0.30
CA ILE A 1164 -19.31 21.93 0.28
C ILE A 1164 -18.25 22.31 1.32
N ASN A 1165 -18.25 21.66 2.48
CA ASN A 1165 -17.26 21.93 3.53
C ASN A 1165 -15.87 21.34 3.21
N GLN A 1166 -15.77 20.38 2.30
CA GLN A 1166 -14.52 19.69 1.95
C GLN A 1166 -13.76 20.33 0.78
N ILE A 1167 -14.31 21.37 0.13
CA ILE A 1167 -13.76 22.04 -1.07
C ILE A 1167 -12.32 22.51 -0.88
N GLU A 1168 -11.95 23.00 0.31
CA GLU A 1168 -10.58 23.47 0.58
C GLU A 1168 -9.56 22.32 0.71
N THR A 1169 -10.04 21.08 0.91
CA THR A 1169 -9.20 19.95 1.31
C THR A 1169 -9.16 18.80 0.30
N GLN A 1170 -10.16 18.66 -0.58
CA GLN A 1170 -10.26 17.53 -1.52
C GLN A 1170 -10.75 17.93 -2.91
N PRO A 1171 -10.26 17.28 -3.99
CA PRO A 1171 -10.83 17.41 -5.34
C PRO A 1171 -12.28 16.89 -5.35
N LEU A 1172 -13.22 17.71 -5.83
CA LEU A 1172 -14.66 17.42 -5.86
C LEU A 1172 -15.10 16.37 -6.89
N GLU A 1173 -14.17 15.68 -7.55
CA GLU A 1173 -14.47 14.77 -8.69
C GLU A 1173 -15.47 13.65 -8.34
N ASP A 1174 -15.55 13.25 -7.06
CA ASP A 1174 -16.45 12.20 -6.56
C ASP A 1174 -17.52 12.73 -5.58
N ALA A 1175 -17.73 14.04 -5.51
CA ALA A 1175 -18.68 14.63 -4.58
C ALA A 1175 -20.14 14.28 -4.94
N PRO A 1176 -20.95 13.77 -4.01
CA PRO A 1176 -22.33 13.37 -4.30
C PRO A 1176 -23.20 14.61 -4.60
N VAL A 1177 -23.79 14.61 -5.80
CA VAL A 1177 -24.84 15.56 -6.21
C VAL A 1177 -26.20 15.05 -5.74
N LEU A 1178 -26.95 15.90 -5.07
CA LEU A 1178 -28.31 15.67 -4.58
C LEU A 1178 -29.31 16.32 -5.53
N VAL A 1179 -30.35 15.58 -5.91
CA VAL A 1179 -31.48 16.13 -6.67
C VAL A 1179 -32.66 16.32 -5.72
N ILE A 1180 -33.06 17.57 -5.48
CA ILE A 1180 -34.13 17.93 -4.54
C ILE A 1180 -35.40 18.25 -5.34
N SER A 1181 -36.51 17.55 -5.07
CA SER A 1181 -37.83 17.87 -5.62
C SER A 1181 -38.48 19.05 -4.87
N LEU A 1182 -37.92 20.25 -5.05
CA LEU A 1182 -38.21 21.43 -4.24
C LEU A 1182 -39.69 21.78 -4.14
N ARG A 1183 -40.37 21.94 -5.29
CA ARG A 1183 -41.80 22.31 -5.32
C ARG A 1183 -42.67 21.31 -4.56
N ARG A 1184 -42.50 20.01 -4.81
CA ARG A 1184 -43.29 18.95 -4.16
C ARG A 1184 -43.08 18.91 -2.64
N LEU A 1185 -41.84 19.14 -2.20
CA LEU A 1185 -41.51 19.12 -0.77
C LEU A 1185 -42.16 20.31 -0.06
N ILE A 1186 -42.04 21.51 -0.62
CA ILE A 1186 -42.65 22.73 -0.06
C ILE A 1186 -44.18 22.65 -0.12
N GLU A 1187 -44.74 22.17 -1.23
CA GLU A 1187 -46.17 21.94 -1.39
C GLU A 1187 -46.69 20.98 -0.32
N TYR A 1188 -46.03 19.84 -0.11
CA TYR A 1188 -46.40 18.88 0.92
C TYR A 1188 -46.36 19.48 2.33
N MET A 1189 -45.27 20.18 2.68
CA MET A 1189 -45.12 20.80 4.00
C MET A 1189 -46.18 21.88 4.25
N ILE A 1190 -46.41 22.77 3.28
CA ILE A 1190 -47.36 23.86 3.44
C ILE A 1190 -48.81 23.35 3.40
N GLU A 1191 -49.13 22.37 2.56
CA GLU A 1191 -50.47 21.77 2.55
C GLU A 1191 -50.76 21.03 3.85
N ALA A 1192 -49.81 20.23 4.36
CA ALA A 1192 -50.00 19.46 5.58
C ALA A 1192 -50.03 20.32 6.86
N ASP A 1193 -49.06 21.23 7.01
CA ASP A 1193 -48.84 21.95 8.28
C ASP A 1193 -49.60 23.29 8.35
N PHE A 1194 -50.01 23.85 7.21
CA PHE A 1194 -50.60 25.19 7.17
C PHE A 1194 -51.96 25.26 6.48
N ILE A 1195 -52.09 24.88 5.20
CA ILE A 1195 -53.34 25.04 4.44
C ILE A 1195 -54.44 24.10 4.95
N THR A 1196 -54.15 22.81 5.15
CA THR A 1196 -55.16 21.83 5.62
C THR A 1196 -55.71 22.19 7.01
N PRO A 1197 -54.88 22.55 8.01
CA PRO A 1197 -55.39 23.05 9.29
C PRO A 1197 -56.23 24.33 9.14
N LEU A 1198 -55.77 25.31 8.36
CA LEU A 1198 -56.47 26.58 8.15
C LEU A 1198 -57.84 26.37 7.48
N GLN A 1199 -57.93 25.44 6.52
CA GLN A 1199 -59.18 25.04 5.87
C GLN A 1199 -60.12 24.23 6.77
N ALA A 1200 -59.59 23.55 7.79
CA ALA A 1200 -60.42 22.86 8.79
C ALA A 1200 -60.97 23.82 9.86
N TYR A 1201 -60.36 25.00 10.01
CA TYR A 1201 -60.84 26.09 10.88
C TYR A 1201 -61.92 26.96 10.22
N LEU A 1202 -61.89 27.08 8.88
CA LEU A 1202 -62.96 27.60 8.04
C LEU A 1202 -64.12 26.60 7.96
#